data_AF-A0AA96FU09-F1
#
_entry.id   AF-A0AA96FU09-F1
#
_cell.length_a   1.000
_cell.length_b   1.000
_cell.length_c   1.000
_cell.angle_alpha   90.00
_cell.angle_beta   90.00
_cell.angle_gamma   90.00
#
_symmetry.space_group_name_H-M   'P 1'
#
loop_
_entity.id
_entity.type
_entity.pdbx_description
1 polymer ?
#
loop_
_entity_poly.entity_id
_entity_poly.type
_entity_poly.pdbx_seq_one_letter_code
_entity_poly.pdbx_strand_id
1 'polypeptide(L)'
;MTERHHLLVHGTTFAAVGDGGDISGVRGGSCPDGLFVRDARHLSRWQLTVDGAVPETLAPVADGDTARCVLVPRGGRTEPPAYTLFREQAVSDSAFVECVRVTSNRPVPTTVRLAVTADADFTDQFELRSDHRTYAKTGVVRSRQVMDDGVEFRYRRGEWRSCTTVTAEPAPDGVEETGTGARRLVWTLDLAPHGAAELTLRVMARPHGDRRAVRVPRSPSAVSDRLHALEGRFLEGVAFPTGRPELAAACARGLTDLATLQITAAGPDGEELRVPAAGAPWFLTLLGRDALLTSLFTLPYRPGPAVDTLLALAATQAGETGAGSVAQPGKIVHEVRHGELAHFGQVPFGRYYGSVDATPLFLVLLGAYVEQTGDTEPARRLEPNARAAVGWMLDHGGLTTRGYLVYRADEGGLANQNWKDSPGAICSADGTRPSGPVMAAGAQGYAYDALRRTAWVARTVWHDATYAALLEQAAADLRDRFQRDFWMPERSFPALALDGDGRQVDALASDAGHLLWSGLLDKEYGEVVGRRLLEPDFFSGWGVRTLAAGQPAYHPLSYHRGSVWPHDNALIALGLARYGLHDEARTVAHALVDAATATGHRLPEVLAGYGRDTHAEPVPYPHACVRESRSAAAPLALLTAVGGV
;
A
#
# COMPACT_ATOMS: atom_id res chain seq x y z
N MET A 1 22.35 0.63 19.10
CA MET A 1 21.24 1.36 18.46
C MET A 1 20.77 0.50 17.31
N THR A 2 19.50 0.13 17.28
CA THR A 2 18.90 -0.56 16.13
C THR A 2 18.95 0.39 14.94
N GLU A 3 19.59 -0.03 13.85
CA GLU A 3 19.72 0.75 12.62
C GLU A 3 18.32 1.07 12.07
N ARG A 4 18.04 2.34 11.80
CA ARG A 4 16.76 2.77 11.26
C ARG A 4 16.77 2.58 9.75
N HIS A 5 15.71 1.99 9.20
CA HIS A 5 15.54 1.86 7.75
C HIS A 5 14.73 3.04 7.20
N HIS A 6 15.19 3.61 6.10
CA HIS A 6 14.52 4.66 5.34
C HIS A 6 14.06 4.10 4.00
N LEU A 7 12.79 4.32 3.68
CA LEU A 7 12.14 3.72 2.52
C LEU A 7 12.04 4.73 1.37
N LEU A 8 12.78 4.47 0.29
CA LEU A 8 12.67 5.16 -0.99
C LEU A 8 11.66 4.41 -1.86
N VAL A 9 10.70 5.10 -2.48
CA VAL A 9 9.62 4.46 -3.27
C VAL A 9 9.36 5.24 -4.54
N HIS A 10 9.31 4.53 -5.68
CA HIS A 10 8.82 5.09 -6.93
C HIS A 10 8.23 3.99 -7.82
N GLY A 11 6.95 4.10 -8.13
CA GLY A 11 6.25 3.15 -8.99
C GLY A 11 6.28 1.73 -8.45
N THR A 12 6.85 0.78 -9.20
CA THR A 12 6.99 -0.63 -8.76
C THR A 12 8.31 -0.94 -8.07
N THR A 13 9.09 0.09 -7.73
CA THR A 13 10.43 -0.02 -7.16
C THR A 13 10.48 0.63 -5.79
N PHE A 14 11.09 -0.06 -4.82
CA PHE A 14 11.42 0.53 -3.53
C PHE A 14 12.78 0.06 -3.04
N ALA A 15 13.45 0.88 -2.24
CA ALA A 15 14.68 0.52 -1.53
C ALA A 15 14.56 0.87 -0.05
N ALA A 16 14.88 -0.07 0.82
CA ALA A 16 15.11 0.20 2.24
C ALA A 16 16.62 0.35 2.46
N VAL A 17 17.05 1.50 2.97
CA VAL A 17 18.46 1.81 3.27
C VAL A 17 18.63 2.19 4.74
N GLY A 18 19.76 1.84 5.34
CA GLY A 18 20.10 2.22 6.72
C GLY A 18 20.45 3.71 6.88
N ASP A 19 20.75 4.12 8.12
CA ASP A 19 21.15 5.50 8.45
C ASP A 19 22.38 5.98 7.66
N GLY A 20 23.27 5.07 7.27
CA GLY A 20 24.44 5.34 6.43
C GLY A 20 24.18 5.24 4.92
N GLY A 21 22.96 4.89 4.49
CA GLY A 21 22.60 4.58 3.10
C GLY A 21 22.91 3.14 2.67
N ASP A 22 23.38 2.29 3.57
CA ASP A 22 23.76 0.90 3.26
C ASP A 22 22.55 -0.05 3.22
N ILE A 23 22.70 -1.14 2.47
CA ILE A 23 21.78 -2.29 2.41
C ILE A 23 22.57 -3.50 2.92
N SER A 24 22.08 -4.15 3.97
CA SER A 24 22.77 -5.24 4.67
C SER A 24 22.19 -6.63 4.36
N GLY A 25 20.94 -6.68 3.91
CA GLY A 25 20.22 -7.88 3.50
C GLY A 25 19.66 -8.72 4.65
N VAL A 26 19.67 -8.21 5.88
CA VAL A 26 19.28 -8.95 7.10
C VAL A 26 17.82 -9.39 7.03
N ARG A 27 17.58 -10.68 7.30
CA ARG A 27 16.22 -11.26 7.41
C ARG A 27 15.63 -10.98 8.80
N GLY A 28 14.31 -10.76 8.87
CA GLY A 28 13.55 -10.76 10.12
C GLY A 28 13.33 -9.41 10.80
N GLY A 29 13.70 -8.29 10.15
CA GLY A 29 13.27 -6.95 10.56
C GLY A 29 11.79 -6.68 10.22
N SER A 30 11.23 -5.59 10.75
CA SER A 30 9.85 -5.16 10.43
C SER A 30 9.66 -4.68 8.98
N CYS A 31 10.75 -4.37 8.28
CA CYS A 31 10.82 -3.92 6.89
C CYS A 31 11.81 -4.82 6.13
N PRO A 32 11.53 -5.22 4.88
CA PRO A 32 12.48 -6.01 4.09
C PRO A 32 13.64 -5.12 3.63
N ASP A 33 14.86 -5.46 4.03
CA ASP A 33 16.09 -4.77 3.64
C ASP A 33 16.51 -5.17 2.20
N GLY A 34 16.70 -4.18 1.32
CA GLY A 34 17.03 -4.38 -0.10
C GLY A 34 16.42 -3.39 -1.08
N LEU A 35 16.85 -3.49 -2.34
CA LEU A 35 16.16 -2.91 -3.49
C LEU A 35 15.20 -3.96 -4.07
N PHE A 36 13.94 -3.62 -4.21
CA PHE A 36 12.89 -4.51 -4.72
C PHE A 36 12.25 -3.96 -5.97
N VAL A 37 12.01 -4.85 -6.94
CA VAL A 37 11.26 -4.56 -8.16
C VAL A 37 10.40 -5.77 -8.48
N ARG A 38 9.10 -5.55 -8.70
CA ARG A 38 8.11 -6.62 -9.00
C ARG A 38 8.26 -7.85 -8.10
N ASP A 39 8.14 -7.62 -6.79
CA ASP A 39 8.17 -8.63 -5.73
C ASP A 39 9.52 -9.35 -5.49
N ALA A 40 10.59 -9.02 -6.24
CA ALA A 40 11.91 -9.65 -6.10
C ALA A 40 12.98 -8.68 -5.58
N ARG A 41 13.87 -9.16 -4.69
CA ARG A 41 15.02 -8.42 -4.16
C ARG A 41 16.17 -8.38 -5.17
N HIS A 42 16.29 -7.27 -5.87
CA HIS A 42 17.31 -7.01 -6.89
C HIS A 42 18.65 -6.52 -6.34
N LEU A 43 18.68 -5.93 -5.13
CA LEU A 43 19.91 -5.76 -4.34
C LEU A 43 19.67 -6.30 -2.94
N SER A 44 20.44 -7.32 -2.55
CA SER A 44 20.46 -7.84 -1.19
C SER A 44 21.60 -7.27 -0.36
N ARG A 45 22.60 -6.66 -0.99
CA ARG A 45 23.71 -6.01 -0.31
C ARG A 45 24.19 -4.80 -1.09
N TRP A 46 24.46 -3.71 -0.38
CA TRP A 46 25.01 -2.48 -0.91
C TRP A 46 25.74 -1.74 0.21
N GLN A 47 27.04 -1.99 0.35
CA GLN A 47 27.81 -1.52 1.50
C GLN A 47 29.03 -0.71 1.09
N LEU A 48 29.13 0.51 1.62
CA LEU A 48 30.24 1.42 1.37
C LEU A 48 31.36 1.20 2.38
N THR A 49 32.59 1.07 1.88
CA THR A 49 33.81 1.07 2.70
C THR A 49 34.82 2.07 2.16
N VAL A 50 35.57 2.67 3.07
CA VAL A 50 36.65 3.61 2.77
C VAL A 50 37.90 3.17 3.51
N ASP A 51 39.02 3.04 2.79
CA ASP A 51 40.29 2.51 3.29
C ASP A 51 40.12 1.18 4.05
N GLY A 52 39.17 0.36 3.60
CA GLY A 52 38.87 -0.96 4.16
C GLY A 52 37.93 -0.98 5.38
N ALA A 53 37.48 0.16 5.88
CA ALA A 53 36.56 0.25 7.01
C ALA A 53 35.18 0.83 6.62
N VAL A 54 34.14 0.50 7.39
CA VAL A 54 32.82 1.15 7.28
C VAL A 54 32.94 2.56 7.87
N PRO A 55 32.56 3.63 7.14
CA PRO A 55 32.64 4.99 7.65
C PRO A 55 31.59 5.24 8.76
N GLU A 56 31.86 6.20 9.64
CA GLU A 56 30.94 6.63 10.68
C GLU A 56 29.91 7.63 10.12
N THR A 57 28.65 7.47 10.53
CA THR A 57 27.56 8.37 10.15
C THR A 57 27.62 9.66 10.97
N LEU A 58 27.94 10.78 10.32
CA LEU A 58 27.95 12.11 10.93
C LEU A 58 26.58 12.78 10.86
N ALA A 59 25.89 12.63 9.72
CA ALA A 59 24.50 13.02 9.54
C ALA A 59 23.74 11.82 8.95
N PRO A 60 22.78 11.23 9.68
CA PRO A 60 22.02 10.08 9.18
C PRO A 60 21.07 10.50 8.05
N VAL A 61 20.61 9.51 7.30
CA VAL A 61 19.54 9.71 6.32
C VAL A 61 18.32 10.36 6.98
N ALA A 62 17.82 11.43 6.36
CA ALA A 62 16.58 12.06 6.75
C ALA A 62 15.38 11.40 6.05
N ASP A 63 14.21 11.48 6.66
CA ASP A 63 12.97 11.00 6.03
C ASP A 63 12.61 11.88 4.83
N GLY A 64 12.46 11.25 3.65
CA GLY A 64 12.17 11.96 2.40
C GLY A 64 12.05 11.00 1.21
N ASP A 65 12.00 11.57 0.01
CA ASP A 65 11.95 10.83 -1.27
C ASP A 65 13.34 10.51 -1.85
N THR A 66 14.38 11.11 -1.26
CA THR A 66 15.79 10.81 -1.53
C THR A 66 16.50 10.58 -0.20
N ALA A 67 17.48 9.68 -0.19
CA ALA A 67 18.31 9.45 0.99
C ALA A 67 19.60 10.24 0.86
N ARG A 68 19.89 11.09 1.85
CA ARG A 68 21.11 11.91 1.91
C ARG A 68 21.76 11.76 3.27
N CYS A 69 23.03 11.41 3.29
CA CYS A 69 23.80 11.30 4.53
C CYS A 69 25.22 11.84 4.37
N VAL A 70 25.85 12.13 5.50
CA VAL A 70 27.25 12.59 5.57
C VAL A 70 28.03 11.57 6.40
N LEU A 71 29.09 11.04 5.83
CA LEU A 71 29.91 9.99 6.42
C LEU A 71 31.36 10.45 6.54
N VAL A 72 32.08 9.93 7.52
CA VAL A 72 33.50 10.22 7.75
C VAL A 72 34.26 8.94 8.08
N PRO A 73 35.55 8.80 7.74
CA PRO A 73 36.37 7.75 8.31
C PRO A 73 36.47 7.96 9.83
N ARG A 74 36.77 6.89 10.57
CA ARG A 74 36.99 7.00 12.02
C ARG A 74 38.07 8.04 12.32
N GLY A 75 37.78 8.95 13.24
CA GLY A 75 38.67 10.03 13.64
C GLY A 75 38.44 10.44 15.09
N GLY A 76 39.29 11.32 15.61
CA GLY A 76 39.20 11.82 16.98
C GLY A 76 39.22 13.35 17.04
N ARG A 77 38.94 13.92 18.22
CA ARG A 77 38.96 15.38 18.41
C ARG A 77 40.33 16.01 18.10
N THR A 78 41.41 15.28 18.35
CA THR A 78 42.79 15.71 18.10
C THR A 78 43.28 15.40 16.69
N GLU A 79 42.66 14.42 16.02
CA GLU A 79 42.97 14.00 14.65
C GLU A 79 41.66 13.93 13.87
N PRO A 80 41.16 15.08 13.39
CA PRO A 80 39.90 15.11 12.67
C PRO A 80 39.99 14.30 11.37
N PRO A 81 38.86 13.73 10.90
CA PRO A 81 38.80 12.94 9.68
C PRO A 81 39.45 13.63 8.48
N ALA A 82 40.32 12.91 7.76
CA ALA A 82 41.09 13.45 6.64
C ALA A 82 40.22 13.81 5.42
N TYR A 83 39.03 13.24 5.30
CA TYR A 83 38.08 13.48 4.22
C TYR A 83 36.65 13.28 4.70
N THR A 84 35.70 13.82 3.94
CA THR A 84 34.25 13.75 4.20
C THR A 84 33.55 13.17 2.98
N LEU A 85 32.60 12.26 3.20
CA LEU A 85 31.78 11.66 2.14
C LEU A 85 30.36 12.23 2.21
N PHE A 86 29.88 12.72 1.08
CA PHE A 86 28.48 13.11 0.88
C PHE A 86 27.84 12.08 -0.02
N ARG A 87 26.82 11.40 0.49
CA ARG A 87 26.12 10.34 -0.22
C ARG A 87 24.69 10.76 -0.48
N GLU A 88 24.24 10.60 -1.71
CA GLU A 88 22.87 10.85 -2.13
C GLU A 88 22.35 9.66 -2.94
N GLN A 89 21.15 9.19 -2.63
CA GLN A 89 20.53 8.02 -3.25
C GLN A 89 19.07 8.29 -3.60
N ALA A 90 18.63 7.75 -4.73
CA ALA A 90 17.25 7.84 -5.18
C ALA A 90 16.83 6.59 -5.96
N VAL A 91 15.52 6.29 -5.95
CA VAL A 91 14.93 5.22 -6.76
C VAL A 91 14.05 5.80 -7.86
N SER A 92 14.09 5.17 -9.02
CA SER A 92 13.13 5.38 -10.11
C SER A 92 12.61 4.03 -10.61
N ASP A 93 11.77 4.03 -11.63
CA ASP A 93 11.23 2.77 -12.17
C ASP A 93 12.35 1.81 -12.59
N SER A 94 12.43 0.69 -11.86
CA SER A 94 13.41 -0.39 -12.02
C SER A 94 14.88 0.05 -11.91
N ALA A 95 15.15 1.17 -11.21
CA ALA A 95 16.50 1.67 -11.04
C ALA A 95 16.77 2.30 -9.66
N PHE A 96 18.02 2.21 -9.23
CA PHE A 96 18.56 2.85 -8.04
C PHE A 96 19.84 3.59 -8.43
N VAL A 97 19.94 4.87 -8.08
CA VAL A 97 21.06 5.73 -8.45
C VAL A 97 21.65 6.32 -7.20
N GLU A 98 22.98 6.27 -7.10
CA GLU A 98 23.74 6.81 -5.99
C GLU A 98 24.84 7.76 -6.51
N CYS A 99 25.04 8.86 -5.82
CA CYS A 99 26.20 9.72 -5.97
C CYS A 99 26.99 9.76 -4.66
N VAL A 100 28.29 9.50 -4.73
CA VAL A 100 29.23 9.61 -3.61
C VAL A 100 30.27 10.66 -3.96
N ARG A 101 30.25 11.78 -3.24
CA ARG A 101 31.26 12.84 -3.34
C ARG A 101 32.20 12.76 -2.16
N VAL A 102 33.49 12.54 -2.42
CA VAL A 102 34.55 12.51 -1.41
C VAL A 102 35.31 13.82 -1.47
N THR A 103 35.37 14.54 -0.34
CA THR A 103 36.07 15.83 -0.24
C THR A 103 37.22 15.72 0.75
N SER A 104 38.44 16.08 0.35
CA SER A 104 39.60 16.12 1.23
C SER A 104 39.49 17.30 2.20
N ASN A 105 39.71 17.05 3.49
CA ASN A 105 39.81 18.10 4.51
C ASN A 105 41.27 18.54 4.71
N ARG A 106 42.23 17.97 3.96
CA ARG A 106 43.66 18.16 4.16
C ARG A 106 44.26 19.16 3.15
N PRO A 107 45.26 19.94 3.55
CA PRO A 107 45.99 20.85 2.65
C PRO A 107 47.08 20.14 1.82
N VAL A 108 47.06 18.80 1.76
CA VAL A 108 48.03 17.98 1.02
C VAL A 108 47.29 16.98 0.13
N PRO A 109 47.90 16.54 -0.99
CA PRO A 109 47.33 15.46 -1.80
C PRO A 109 47.02 14.23 -0.94
N THR A 110 45.86 13.63 -1.16
CA THR A 110 45.36 12.50 -0.36
C THR A 110 44.81 11.44 -1.30
N THR A 111 45.32 10.22 -1.20
CA THR A 111 44.78 9.06 -1.91
C THR A 111 43.78 8.35 -1.01
N VAL A 112 42.60 8.03 -1.54
CA VAL A 112 41.51 7.38 -0.81
C VAL A 112 41.08 6.12 -1.56
N ARG A 113 41.01 4.96 -0.87
CA ARG A 113 40.49 3.72 -1.46
C ARG A 113 39.02 3.55 -1.12
N LEU A 114 38.15 3.80 -2.10
CA LEU A 114 36.71 3.59 -1.97
C LEU A 114 36.35 2.17 -2.45
N ALA A 115 35.42 1.51 -1.78
CA ALA A 115 34.86 0.27 -2.31
C ALA A 115 33.39 0.08 -1.94
N VAL A 116 32.60 -0.37 -2.92
CA VAL A 116 31.19 -0.72 -2.74
C VAL A 116 31.02 -2.22 -2.93
N THR A 117 30.47 -2.90 -1.92
CA THR A 117 30.15 -4.33 -1.99
C THR A 117 28.69 -4.51 -2.35
N ALA A 118 28.44 -5.13 -3.50
CA ALA A 118 27.10 -5.36 -4.04
C ALA A 118 26.77 -6.86 -4.15
N ASP A 119 25.53 -7.24 -3.88
CA ASP A 119 25.00 -8.58 -4.15
C ASP A 119 23.52 -8.54 -4.53
N ALA A 120 23.08 -9.57 -5.25
CA ALA A 120 21.70 -9.75 -5.69
C ALA A 120 21.31 -11.23 -5.57
N ASP A 121 20.39 -11.54 -4.65
CA ASP A 121 19.94 -12.91 -4.40
C ASP A 121 18.63 -13.29 -5.12
N PHE A 122 17.88 -12.28 -5.59
CA PHE A 122 16.59 -12.41 -6.26
C PHE A 122 15.54 -13.11 -5.39
N THR A 123 15.63 -12.92 -4.07
CA THR A 123 14.65 -13.48 -3.13
C THR A 123 13.28 -12.84 -3.37
N ASP A 124 12.24 -13.68 -3.44
CA ASP A 124 10.86 -13.23 -3.56
C ASP A 124 10.39 -12.73 -2.18
N GLN A 125 9.62 -11.64 -2.14
CA GLN A 125 9.17 -11.03 -0.89
C GLN A 125 8.43 -12.02 0.03
N PHE A 126 7.72 -13.02 -0.51
CA PHE A 126 7.02 -14.01 0.31
C PHE A 126 7.99 -14.93 1.08
N GLU A 127 9.24 -15.01 0.66
CA GLU A 127 10.30 -15.70 1.41
C GLU A 127 10.91 -14.83 2.52
N LEU A 128 10.62 -13.53 2.52
CA LEU A 128 11.13 -12.55 3.49
C LEU A 128 10.11 -12.17 4.56
N ARG A 129 8.83 -12.55 4.38
CA ARG A 129 7.78 -12.32 5.37
C ARG A 129 8.08 -13.12 6.65
N SER A 130 7.61 -12.61 7.79
CA SER A 130 7.76 -13.23 9.10
C SER A 130 6.78 -14.38 9.35
N ASP A 131 6.27 -15.03 8.30
CA ASP A 131 5.34 -16.16 8.39
C ASP A 131 6.06 -17.54 8.38
N HIS A 132 7.40 -17.50 8.36
CA HIS A 132 8.30 -18.67 8.37
C HIS A 132 8.05 -19.68 7.25
N ARG A 133 7.39 -19.27 6.16
CA ARG A 133 7.19 -20.15 5.00
C ARG A 133 8.50 -20.33 4.23
N THR A 134 8.76 -21.57 3.84
CA THR A 134 9.92 -21.93 3.00
C THR A 134 9.45 -22.49 1.68
N TYR A 135 10.12 -22.10 0.60
CA TYR A 135 9.75 -22.49 -0.75
C TYR A 135 10.90 -23.21 -1.43
N ALA A 136 10.64 -24.42 -1.94
CA ALA A 136 11.64 -25.14 -2.72
C ALA A 136 11.84 -24.47 -4.09
N LYS A 137 13.08 -24.12 -4.41
CA LYS A 137 13.49 -23.56 -5.71
C LYS A 137 14.55 -24.46 -6.35
N THR A 138 14.10 -25.55 -6.96
CA THR A 138 14.99 -26.51 -7.66
C THR A 138 15.44 -25.95 -9.02
N GLY A 139 16.66 -26.31 -9.44
CA GLY A 139 17.18 -25.92 -10.77
C GLY A 139 17.59 -24.45 -10.91
N VAL A 140 17.82 -23.76 -9.79
CA VAL A 140 18.28 -22.36 -9.79
C VAL A 140 19.72 -22.26 -10.25
N VAL A 141 19.98 -21.35 -11.18
CA VAL A 141 21.31 -20.97 -11.65
C VAL A 141 21.52 -19.49 -11.39
N ARG A 142 22.59 -19.15 -10.67
CA ARG A 142 23.05 -17.78 -10.46
C ARG A 142 24.41 -17.59 -11.13
N SER A 143 24.56 -16.53 -11.90
CA SER A 143 25.85 -16.15 -12.48
C SER A 143 26.13 -14.67 -12.27
N ARG A 144 27.42 -14.32 -12.29
CA ARG A 144 27.91 -12.96 -12.14
C ARG A 144 28.91 -12.70 -13.25
N GLN A 145 28.73 -11.62 -13.99
CA GLN A 145 29.62 -11.23 -15.07
C GLN A 145 30.23 -9.87 -14.72
N VAL A 146 31.56 -9.82 -14.62
CA VAL A 146 32.29 -8.55 -14.51
C VAL A 146 32.29 -7.89 -15.89
N MET A 147 32.05 -6.59 -15.90
CA MET A 147 32.07 -5.72 -17.07
C MET A 147 33.12 -4.64 -16.84
N ASP A 148 33.49 -3.91 -17.90
CA ASP A 148 34.49 -2.85 -17.82
C ASP A 148 34.07 -1.71 -16.87
N ASP A 149 32.77 -1.42 -16.78
CA ASP A 149 32.20 -0.35 -15.97
C ASP A 149 31.43 -0.85 -14.72
N GLY A 150 31.49 -2.15 -14.41
CA GLY A 150 30.81 -2.70 -13.24
C GLY A 150 30.56 -4.21 -13.28
N VAL A 151 29.36 -4.63 -12.89
CA VAL A 151 29.00 -6.04 -12.71
C VAL A 151 27.53 -6.31 -13.00
N GLU A 152 27.25 -7.48 -13.57
CA GLU A 152 25.90 -7.97 -13.80
C GLU A 152 25.63 -9.27 -13.05
N PHE A 153 24.55 -9.30 -12.28
CA PHE A 153 24.03 -10.46 -11.58
C PHE A 153 22.85 -11.05 -12.35
N ARG A 154 22.85 -12.36 -12.57
CA ARG A 154 21.80 -13.07 -13.31
C ARG A 154 21.23 -14.21 -12.47
N TYR A 155 19.92 -14.37 -12.55
CA TYR A 155 19.16 -15.45 -11.93
C TYR A 155 18.28 -16.15 -12.97
N ARG A 156 18.33 -17.48 -12.97
CA ARG A 156 17.47 -18.32 -13.83
C ARG A 156 16.92 -19.51 -13.07
N ARG A 157 15.63 -19.80 -13.27
CA ARG A 157 14.97 -21.04 -12.86
C ARG A 157 13.92 -21.40 -13.90
N GLY A 158 14.06 -22.53 -14.61
CA GLY A 158 13.17 -22.84 -15.73
C GLY A 158 13.13 -21.70 -16.78
N GLU A 159 11.94 -21.23 -17.16
CA GLU A 159 11.79 -20.03 -18.00
C GLU A 159 11.99 -18.69 -17.26
N TRP A 160 11.94 -18.67 -15.93
CA TRP A 160 12.11 -17.45 -15.15
C TRP A 160 13.55 -16.92 -15.28
N ARG A 161 13.65 -15.61 -15.53
CA ARG A 161 14.92 -14.91 -15.79
C ARG A 161 14.87 -13.52 -15.18
N SER A 162 15.82 -13.20 -14.32
CA SER A 162 15.98 -11.87 -13.75
C SER A 162 17.44 -11.45 -13.78
N CYS A 163 17.66 -10.15 -13.87
CA CYS A 163 18.99 -9.57 -13.99
C CYS A 163 19.07 -8.27 -13.19
N THR A 164 20.21 -8.03 -12.55
CA THR A 164 20.54 -6.74 -11.93
C THR A 164 21.91 -6.32 -12.45
N THR A 165 21.97 -5.16 -13.10
CA THR A 165 23.23 -4.60 -13.62
C THR A 165 23.63 -3.41 -12.75
N VAL A 166 24.86 -3.42 -12.24
CA VAL A 166 25.48 -2.33 -11.50
C VAL A 166 26.56 -1.74 -12.39
N THR A 167 26.48 -0.44 -12.69
CA THR A 167 27.51 0.30 -13.43
C THR A 167 27.96 1.52 -12.63
N ALA A 168 29.15 2.03 -12.94
CA ALA A 168 29.74 3.14 -12.23
C ALA A 168 30.47 4.10 -13.17
N GLU A 169 30.50 5.37 -12.77
CA GLU A 169 31.18 6.46 -13.47
C GLU A 169 31.91 7.33 -12.43
N PRO A 170 33.26 7.34 -12.41
CA PRO A 170 34.17 6.58 -13.27
C PRO A 170 34.07 5.05 -13.07
N ALA A 171 34.53 4.29 -14.06
CA ALA A 171 34.61 2.84 -13.99
C ALA A 171 35.50 2.39 -12.80
N PRO A 172 35.21 1.25 -12.16
CA PRO A 172 36.04 0.73 -11.07
C PRO A 172 37.43 0.32 -11.58
N ASP A 173 38.46 0.56 -10.76
CA ASP A 173 39.82 0.07 -11.02
C ASP A 173 39.89 -1.47 -11.01
N GLY A 174 38.95 -2.09 -10.29
CA GLY A 174 38.81 -3.54 -10.24
C GLY A 174 37.53 -3.99 -9.56
N VAL A 175 37.14 -5.23 -9.86
CA VAL A 175 36.01 -5.91 -9.22
C VAL A 175 36.53 -7.18 -8.55
N GLU A 176 36.54 -7.19 -7.22
CA GLU A 176 37.02 -8.31 -6.41
C GLU A 176 35.88 -9.29 -6.10
N GLU A 177 36.20 -10.59 -6.10
CA GLU A 177 35.29 -11.62 -5.63
C GLU A 177 35.31 -11.71 -4.10
N THR A 178 34.12 -11.72 -3.49
CA THR A 178 33.96 -12.03 -2.07
C THR A 178 33.50 -13.48 -1.92
N GLY A 179 33.82 -14.13 -0.79
CA GLY A 179 33.50 -15.54 -0.55
C GLY A 179 32.00 -15.90 -0.53
N THR A 180 31.09 -14.92 -0.61
CA THR A 180 29.64 -15.11 -0.54
C THR A 180 28.93 -14.86 -1.86
N GLY A 181 29.66 -14.70 -2.98
CA GLY A 181 29.09 -14.41 -4.30
C GLY A 181 28.78 -12.93 -4.56
N ALA A 182 28.94 -12.08 -3.54
CA ALA A 182 28.94 -10.63 -3.69
C ALA A 182 30.21 -10.17 -4.44
N ARG A 183 30.16 -8.98 -5.03
CA ARG A 183 31.25 -8.37 -5.79
C ARG A 183 31.60 -7.02 -5.20
N ARG A 184 32.89 -6.77 -5.02
CA ARG A 184 33.41 -5.53 -4.44
C ARG A 184 34.04 -4.70 -5.54
N LEU A 185 33.39 -3.60 -5.91
CA LEU A 185 33.91 -2.63 -6.87
C LEU A 185 34.83 -1.68 -6.11
N VAL A 186 36.01 -1.38 -6.67
CA VAL A 186 37.09 -0.63 -5.99
C VAL A 186 37.55 0.55 -6.83
N TRP A 187 37.81 1.68 -6.17
CA TRP A 187 38.41 2.89 -6.75
C TRP A 187 39.53 3.42 -5.87
N THR A 188 40.59 3.91 -6.51
CA THR A 188 41.69 4.64 -5.91
C THR A 188 41.57 6.09 -6.37
N LEU A 189 41.10 6.95 -5.47
CA LEU A 189 40.81 8.34 -5.77
C LEU A 189 41.97 9.22 -5.29
N ASP A 190 42.63 9.90 -6.22
CA ASP A 190 43.64 10.90 -5.89
C ASP A 190 43.00 12.27 -5.77
N LEU A 191 42.96 12.80 -4.54
CA LEU A 191 42.39 14.10 -4.22
C LEU A 191 43.50 15.14 -4.11
N ALA A 192 43.33 16.27 -4.81
CA ALA A 192 44.14 17.46 -4.59
C ALA A 192 43.98 18.00 -3.14
N PRO A 193 44.88 18.87 -2.65
CA PRO A 193 44.66 19.63 -1.43
C PRO A 193 43.27 20.29 -1.42
N HIS A 194 42.44 19.96 -0.43
CA HIS A 194 41.03 20.38 -0.35
C HIS A 194 40.17 20.08 -1.59
N GLY A 195 40.63 19.17 -2.45
CA GLY A 195 39.92 18.75 -3.66
C GLY A 195 38.82 17.75 -3.37
N ALA A 196 38.00 17.49 -4.39
CA ALA A 196 36.93 16.50 -4.33
C ALA A 196 36.92 15.61 -5.57
N ALA A 197 36.43 14.39 -5.40
CA ALA A 197 36.10 13.46 -6.47
C ALA A 197 34.65 12.98 -6.30
N GLU A 198 34.00 12.64 -7.41
CA GLU A 198 32.62 12.18 -7.44
C GLU A 198 32.53 10.84 -8.17
N LEU A 199 31.73 9.95 -7.61
CA LEU A 199 31.40 8.65 -8.16
C LEU A 199 29.88 8.53 -8.28
N THR A 200 29.39 8.25 -9.48
CA THR A 200 27.98 7.91 -9.71
C THR A 200 27.84 6.42 -9.93
N LEU A 201 27.05 5.75 -9.09
CA LEU A 201 26.69 4.34 -9.24
C LEU A 201 25.24 4.21 -9.69
N ARG A 202 24.99 3.26 -10.58
CA ARG A 202 23.69 3.04 -11.21
C ARG A 202 23.36 1.56 -11.15
N VAL A 203 22.21 1.23 -10.58
CA VAL A 203 21.67 -0.11 -10.54
C VAL A 203 20.42 -0.16 -11.39
N MET A 204 20.39 -1.10 -12.32
CA MET A 204 19.27 -1.38 -13.20
C MET A 204 18.76 -2.78 -12.91
N ALA A 205 17.53 -2.87 -12.41
CA ALA A 205 16.82 -4.11 -12.24
C ALA A 205 16.06 -4.46 -13.52
N ARG A 206 16.13 -5.72 -13.93
CA ARG A 206 15.34 -6.30 -15.03
C ARG A 206 14.62 -7.52 -14.48
N PRO A 207 13.40 -7.36 -13.95
CA PRO A 207 12.60 -8.48 -13.49
C PRO A 207 12.16 -9.37 -14.66
N HIS A 208 11.64 -10.56 -14.37
CA HIS A 208 11.19 -11.47 -15.41
C HIS A 208 10.07 -10.86 -16.25
N GLY A 209 10.09 -11.17 -17.55
CA GLY A 209 9.09 -10.70 -18.51
C GLY A 209 9.14 -9.21 -18.84
N ASP A 210 10.00 -8.41 -18.18
CA ASP A 210 10.11 -6.99 -18.52
C ASP A 210 10.91 -6.78 -19.80
N ARG A 211 10.23 -6.24 -20.82
CA ARG A 211 10.80 -5.95 -22.14
C ARG A 211 11.04 -4.46 -22.34
N ARG A 212 10.72 -3.62 -21.35
CA ARG A 212 10.85 -2.17 -21.46
C ARG A 212 12.32 -1.77 -21.49
N ALA A 213 12.63 -0.75 -22.29
CA ALA A 213 13.92 -0.09 -22.21
C ALA A 213 13.98 0.76 -20.94
N VAL A 214 14.54 0.20 -19.86
CA VAL A 214 14.71 0.91 -18.59
C VAL A 214 15.68 2.07 -18.81
N ARG A 215 15.19 3.30 -18.63
CA ARG A 215 16.03 4.52 -18.68
C ARG A 215 16.53 4.83 -17.28
N VAL A 216 17.75 4.41 -16.98
CA VAL A 216 18.40 4.74 -15.71
C VAL A 216 18.68 6.24 -15.66
N PRO A 217 18.24 6.96 -14.62
CA PRO A 217 18.55 8.38 -14.43
C PRO A 217 20.06 8.63 -14.32
N ARG A 218 20.50 9.83 -14.70
CA ARG A 218 21.93 10.19 -14.69
C ARG A 218 22.47 10.42 -13.28
N SER A 219 21.65 10.93 -12.37
CA SER A 219 22.02 11.28 -10.99
C SER A 219 20.80 11.18 -10.08
N PRO A 220 20.98 11.13 -8.75
CA PRO A 220 19.88 11.23 -7.80
C PRO A 220 19.09 12.54 -7.92
N SER A 221 19.77 13.67 -8.18
CA SER A 221 19.11 14.97 -8.41
C SER A 221 18.14 14.94 -9.58
N ALA A 222 18.50 14.29 -10.68
CA ALA A 222 17.61 14.13 -11.84
C ALA A 222 16.36 13.29 -11.52
N VAL A 223 16.44 12.40 -10.52
CA VAL A 223 15.26 11.68 -10.00
C VAL A 223 14.40 12.63 -9.16
N SER A 224 15.03 13.37 -8.24
CA SER A 224 14.35 14.35 -7.40
C SER A 224 13.57 15.37 -8.21
N ASP A 225 14.16 15.91 -9.29
CA ASP A 225 13.48 16.89 -10.15
C ASP A 225 12.23 16.30 -10.83
N ARG A 226 12.32 15.04 -11.28
CA ARG A 226 11.18 14.33 -11.89
C ARG A 226 10.08 14.03 -10.88
N LEU A 227 10.46 13.66 -9.65
CA LEU A 227 9.53 13.43 -8.54
C LEU A 227 8.80 14.72 -8.18
N HIS A 228 9.52 15.81 -7.94
CA HIS A 228 8.91 17.12 -7.66
C HIS A 228 7.97 17.58 -8.78
N ALA A 229 8.33 17.35 -10.05
CA ALA A 229 7.45 17.67 -11.17
C ALA A 229 6.19 16.79 -11.20
N LEU A 230 6.29 15.51 -10.81
CA LEU A 230 5.16 14.59 -10.71
C LEU A 230 4.24 14.95 -9.55
N GLU A 231 4.81 15.24 -8.38
CA GLU A 231 4.11 15.72 -7.19
C GLU A 231 3.38 17.03 -7.45
N GLY A 232 4.04 17.98 -8.13
CA GLY A 232 3.43 19.25 -8.54
C GLY A 232 2.17 19.04 -9.39
N ARG A 233 2.17 18.08 -10.32
CA ARG A 233 0.97 17.74 -11.12
C ARG A 233 -0.16 17.16 -10.28
N PHE A 234 0.14 16.48 -9.17
CA PHE A 234 -0.87 15.95 -8.23
C PHE A 234 -1.43 17.02 -7.28
N LEU A 235 -0.74 18.15 -7.13
CA LEU A 235 -1.21 19.30 -6.35
C LEU A 235 -1.95 20.35 -7.21
N GLU A 236 -1.58 20.48 -8.49
CA GLU A 236 -2.13 21.47 -9.43
C GLU A 236 -3.67 21.49 -9.52
N GLY A 237 -4.30 22.60 -9.17
CA GLY A 237 -5.76 22.75 -9.29
C GLY A 237 -6.57 22.19 -8.11
N VAL A 238 -5.92 21.64 -7.07
CA VAL A 238 -6.59 21.26 -5.83
C VAL A 238 -6.72 22.48 -4.92
N ALA A 239 -7.94 22.84 -4.53
CA ALA A 239 -8.20 23.91 -3.58
C ALA A 239 -8.09 23.39 -2.14
N PHE A 240 -7.10 23.88 -1.38
CA PHE A 240 -6.93 23.53 0.03
C PHE A 240 -7.59 24.56 0.95
N PRO A 241 -8.13 24.13 2.11
CA PRO A 241 -8.78 25.04 3.05
C PRO A 241 -7.75 25.95 3.74
N THR A 242 -7.95 27.28 3.68
CA THR A 242 -7.08 28.25 4.36
C THR A 242 -7.28 28.27 5.88
N GLY A 243 -8.49 27.98 6.35
CA GLY A 243 -8.83 27.96 7.78
C GLY A 243 -8.44 26.68 8.53
N ARG A 244 -7.80 25.71 7.86
CA ARG A 244 -7.38 24.42 8.45
C ARG A 244 -6.01 24.00 7.90
N PRO A 245 -4.92 24.72 8.27
CA PRO A 245 -3.61 24.54 7.64
C PRO A 245 -3.03 23.14 7.85
N GLU A 246 -3.29 22.47 8.97
CA GLU A 246 -2.81 21.12 9.26
C GLU A 246 -3.52 20.08 8.37
N LEU A 247 -4.82 20.24 8.13
CA LEU A 247 -5.56 19.41 7.17
C LEU A 247 -5.06 19.66 5.75
N ALA A 248 -4.85 20.92 5.36
CA ALA A 248 -4.29 21.27 4.06
C ALA A 248 -2.90 20.64 3.85
N ALA A 249 -2.03 20.69 4.86
CA ALA A 249 -0.71 20.06 4.81
C ALA A 249 -0.81 18.53 4.68
N ALA A 250 -1.72 17.88 5.42
CA ALA A 250 -1.96 16.45 5.31
C ALA A 250 -2.53 16.06 3.93
N CYS A 251 -3.45 16.84 3.37
CA CYS A 251 -3.97 16.62 2.01
C CYS A 251 -2.88 16.78 0.94
N ALA A 252 -2.06 17.82 1.04
CA ALA A 252 -0.94 18.02 0.13
C ALA A 252 0.05 16.85 0.21
N ARG A 253 0.42 16.43 1.43
CA ARG A 253 1.31 15.28 1.64
C ARG A 253 0.71 13.98 1.09
N GLY A 254 -0.58 13.75 1.31
CA GLY A 254 -1.30 12.61 0.76
C GLY A 254 -1.24 12.55 -0.77
N LEU A 255 -1.47 13.68 -1.44
CA LEU A 255 -1.39 13.77 -2.90
C LEU A 255 0.03 13.52 -3.43
N THR A 256 1.07 14.03 -2.76
CA THR A 256 2.46 13.75 -3.16
C THR A 256 2.80 12.27 -2.98
N ASP A 257 2.36 11.65 -1.88
CA ASP A 257 2.58 10.22 -1.63
C ASP A 257 1.89 9.36 -2.70
N LEU A 258 0.63 9.68 -3.04
CA LEU A 258 -0.11 9.02 -4.12
C LEU A 258 0.57 9.17 -5.49
N ALA A 259 1.21 10.30 -5.75
CA ALA A 259 1.97 10.52 -6.98
C ALA A 259 3.14 9.52 -7.10
N THR A 260 3.81 9.20 -6.00
CA THR A 260 4.90 8.21 -5.96
C THR A 260 4.43 6.75 -5.97
N LEU A 261 3.20 6.50 -5.53
CA LEU A 261 2.56 5.17 -5.46
C LEU A 261 1.77 4.80 -6.72
N GLN A 262 2.20 5.26 -7.90
CA GLN A 262 1.55 4.92 -9.17
C GLN A 262 2.24 3.76 -9.88
N ILE A 263 1.55 2.64 -10.05
CA ILE A 263 2.05 1.48 -10.81
C ILE A 263 1.42 1.40 -12.19
N THR A 264 2.11 0.74 -13.11
CA THR A 264 1.56 0.46 -14.43
C THR A 264 0.66 -0.77 -14.38
N ALA A 265 -0.53 -0.66 -14.97
CA ALA A 265 -1.43 -1.77 -15.25
C ALA A 265 -1.86 -1.75 -16.72
N ALA A 266 -2.42 -2.86 -17.21
CA ALA A 266 -2.99 -2.95 -18.55
C ALA A 266 -4.51 -2.78 -18.48
N GLY A 267 -5.07 -2.00 -19.40
CA GLY A 267 -6.52 -1.91 -19.61
C GLY A 267 -7.07 -3.04 -20.49
N PRO A 268 -8.41 -3.07 -20.71
CA PRO A 268 -9.07 -4.13 -21.46
C PRO A 268 -8.56 -4.28 -22.90
N ASP A 269 -8.10 -3.19 -23.52
CA ASP A 269 -7.57 -3.16 -24.88
C ASP A 269 -6.02 -3.15 -24.92
N GLY A 270 -5.39 -3.38 -23.77
CA GLY A 270 -3.93 -3.39 -23.62
C GLY A 270 -3.32 -1.99 -23.47
N GLU A 271 -4.13 -0.95 -23.25
CA GLU A 271 -3.64 0.39 -22.95
C GLU A 271 -2.84 0.43 -21.63
N GLU A 272 -1.84 1.30 -21.56
CA GLU A 272 -1.05 1.48 -20.34
C GLU A 272 -1.76 2.44 -19.38
N LEU A 273 -2.11 1.96 -18.19
CA LEU A 273 -2.82 2.69 -17.15
C LEU A 273 -1.91 2.96 -15.95
N ARG A 274 -2.23 4.00 -15.17
CA ARG A 274 -1.55 4.34 -13.92
C ARG A 274 -2.52 4.23 -12.75
N VAL A 275 -2.34 3.19 -11.95
CA VAL A 275 -3.21 2.88 -10.82
C VAL A 275 -2.47 3.05 -9.50
N PRO A 276 -3.17 3.46 -8.42
CA PRO A 276 -2.58 3.45 -7.09
C PRO A 276 -2.18 2.03 -6.67
N ALA A 277 -0.93 1.83 -6.29
CA ALA A 277 -0.51 0.64 -5.56
C ALA A 277 -0.99 0.70 -4.11
N ALA A 278 -1.17 -0.45 -3.46
CA ALA A 278 -1.63 -0.48 -2.07
C ALA A 278 -0.62 0.14 -1.11
N GLY A 279 0.61 -0.36 -1.02
CA GLY A 279 1.59 0.23 -0.10
C GLY A 279 2.96 -0.41 -0.10
N ALA A 280 3.97 0.38 0.23
CA ALA A 280 5.35 -0.10 0.36
C ALA A 280 5.68 -0.36 1.84
N PRO A 281 6.38 -1.46 2.18
CA PRO A 281 7.15 -2.31 1.26
C PRO A 281 6.42 -3.58 0.76
N TRP A 282 5.35 -4.04 1.41
CA TRP A 282 4.82 -5.39 1.21
C TRP A 282 3.76 -5.52 0.12
N PHE A 283 3.12 -4.42 -0.26
CA PHE A 283 1.92 -4.38 -1.11
C PHE A 283 2.08 -3.43 -2.30
N LEU A 284 3.30 -3.26 -2.81
CA LEU A 284 3.59 -2.38 -3.95
C LEU A 284 3.16 -3.04 -5.28
N THR A 285 1.88 -3.33 -5.40
CA THR A 285 1.22 -3.94 -6.55
C THR A 285 -0.26 -3.54 -6.61
N LEU A 286 -0.99 -4.01 -7.62
CA LEU A 286 -2.43 -3.83 -7.74
C LEU A 286 -3.15 -4.70 -6.73
N LEU A 287 -3.68 -4.09 -5.67
CA LEU A 287 -4.72 -4.67 -4.83
C LEU A 287 -6.03 -3.96 -5.16
N GLY A 288 -7.03 -4.72 -5.61
CA GLY A 288 -8.26 -4.15 -6.16
C GLY A 288 -9.01 -3.29 -5.16
N ARG A 289 -9.24 -3.80 -3.96
CA ARG A 289 -9.91 -3.06 -2.88
C ARG A 289 -9.19 -1.75 -2.54
N ASP A 290 -7.87 -1.79 -2.42
CA ASP A 290 -7.07 -0.64 -2.00
C ASP A 290 -7.06 0.45 -3.07
N ALA A 291 -6.92 0.06 -4.34
CA ALA A 291 -7.04 0.96 -5.47
C ALA A 291 -8.45 1.58 -5.56
N LEU A 292 -9.50 0.80 -5.33
CA LEU A 292 -10.90 1.27 -5.36
C LEU A 292 -11.17 2.30 -4.26
N LEU A 293 -10.80 2.02 -3.01
CA LEU A 293 -11.01 2.94 -1.89
C LEU A 293 -10.15 4.21 -2.02
N THR A 294 -8.89 4.05 -2.44
CA THR A 294 -8.02 5.20 -2.76
C THR A 294 -8.67 6.08 -3.81
N SER A 295 -9.09 5.50 -4.93
CA SER A 295 -9.72 6.24 -6.02
C SER A 295 -11.00 6.94 -5.58
N LEU A 296 -11.84 6.29 -4.74
CA LEU A 296 -13.04 6.90 -4.16
C LEU A 296 -12.71 8.14 -3.31
N PHE A 297 -11.70 8.06 -2.44
CA PHE A 297 -11.29 9.19 -1.59
C PHE A 297 -10.68 10.34 -2.38
N THR A 298 -9.97 10.03 -3.47
CA THR A 298 -9.35 11.04 -4.33
C THR A 298 -10.32 11.66 -5.34
N LEU A 299 -11.42 10.97 -5.64
CA LEU A 299 -12.32 11.27 -6.78
C LEU A 299 -12.76 12.74 -6.86
N PRO A 300 -13.13 13.44 -5.76
CA PRO A 300 -13.54 14.85 -5.84
C PRO A 300 -12.43 15.80 -6.27
N TYR A 301 -11.16 15.40 -6.13
CA TYR A 301 -9.98 16.25 -6.34
C TYR A 301 -9.15 15.80 -7.54
N ARG A 302 -9.11 14.49 -7.79
CA ARG A 302 -8.34 13.83 -8.86
C ARG A 302 -9.13 12.64 -9.39
N PRO A 303 -9.96 12.83 -10.44
CA PRO A 303 -10.77 11.75 -10.99
C PRO A 303 -9.99 10.76 -11.87
N GLY A 304 -8.81 11.14 -12.40
CA GLY A 304 -8.01 10.29 -13.30
C GLY A 304 -7.73 8.87 -12.76
N PRO A 305 -7.21 8.73 -11.52
CA PRO A 305 -6.97 7.42 -10.91
C PRO A 305 -8.21 6.50 -10.87
N ALA A 306 -9.42 7.06 -10.80
CA ALA A 306 -10.65 6.27 -10.78
C ALA A 306 -10.88 5.53 -12.10
N VAL A 307 -10.71 6.21 -13.24
CA VAL A 307 -10.87 5.60 -14.57
C VAL A 307 -9.81 4.53 -14.79
N ASP A 308 -8.56 4.84 -14.51
CA ASP A 308 -7.45 3.88 -14.66
C ASP A 308 -7.66 2.65 -13.77
N THR A 309 -8.14 2.83 -12.54
CA THR A 309 -8.46 1.73 -11.63
C THR A 309 -9.60 0.86 -12.18
N LEU A 310 -10.70 1.48 -12.64
CA LEU A 310 -11.83 0.75 -13.21
C LEU A 310 -11.40 -0.07 -14.43
N LEU A 311 -10.64 0.51 -15.35
CA LEU A 311 -10.17 -0.18 -16.55
C LEU A 311 -9.19 -1.32 -16.22
N ALA A 312 -8.24 -1.10 -15.31
CA ALA A 312 -7.28 -2.14 -14.90
C ALA A 312 -7.98 -3.34 -14.22
N LEU A 313 -8.99 -3.07 -13.38
CA LEU A 313 -9.76 -4.12 -12.71
C LEU A 313 -10.72 -4.84 -13.67
N ALA A 314 -11.28 -4.15 -14.65
CA ALA A 314 -12.05 -4.77 -15.73
C ALA A 314 -11.18 -5.73 -16.56
N ALA A 315 -9.94 -5.34 -16.89
CA ALA A 315 -8.99 -6.18 -17.63
C ALA A 315 -8.55 -7.44 -16.87
N THR A 316 -8.70 -7.44 -15.54
CA THR A 316 -8.35 -8.55 -14.65
C THR A 316 -9.57 -9.21 -14.02
N GLN A 317 -10.78 -8.87 -14.45
CA GLN A 317 -12.01 -9.51 -13.96
C GLN A 317 -12.01 -10.99 -14.35
N ALA A 318 -12.43 -11.86 -13.43
CA ALA A 318 -12.49 -13.29 -13.68
C ALA A 318 -13.56 -13.62 -14.73
N GLY A 319 -13.15 -14.30 -15.80
CA GLY A 319 -14.06 -14.87 -16.80
C GLY A 319 -14.43 -16.33 -16.56
N GLU A 320 -13.64 -17.04 -15.75
CA GLU A 320 -13.77 -18.48 -15.51
C GLU A 320 -13.55 -18.81 -14.02
N THR A 321 -13.97 -20.01 -13.62
CA THR A 321 -13.78 -20.52 -12.26
C THR A 321 -12.39 -21.14 -12.09
N GLY A 322 -11.68 -20.78 -11.02
CA GLY A 322 -10.37 -21.34 -10.68
C GLY A 322 -10.22 -21.55 -9.17
N ALA A 323 -10.04 -22.80 -8.74
CA ALA A 323 -10.01 -23.14 -7.31
C ALA A 323 -8.82 -22.49 -6.57
N GLY A 324 -7.61 -22.57 -7.13
CA GLY A 324 -6.39 -22.04 -6.49
C GLY A 324 -6.33 -20.52 -6.43
N SER A 325 -6.93 -19.82 -7.39
CA SER A 325 -7.04 -18.35 -7.41
C SER A 325 -8.32 -17.84 -6.75
N VAL A 326 -9.23 -18.73 -6.37
CA VAL A 326 -10.61 -18.40 -5.91
C VAL A 326 -11.37 -17.57 -6.96
N ALA A 327 -11.02 -17.73 -8.23
CA ALA A 327 -11.66 -17.03 -9.35
C ALA A 327 -13.07 -17.58 -9.57
N GLN A 328 -14.02 -16.67 -9.83
CA GLN A 328 -15.40 -16.97 -10.18
C GLN A 328 -15.84 -15.94 -11.24
N PRO A 329 -16.60 -16.34 -12.28
CA PRO A 329 -17.06 -15.41 -13.31
C PRO A 329 -17.67 -14.12 -12.73
N GLY A 330 -17.20 -12.97 -13.22
CA GLY A 330 -17.63 -11.64 -12.80
C GLY A 330 -16.93 -11.08 -11.55
N LYS A 331 -16.14 -11.89 -10.83
CA LYS A 331 -15.43 -11.45 -9.62
C LYS A 331 -14.26 -10.52 -9.94
N ILE A 332 -14.10 -9.45 -9.17
CA ILE A 332 -12.97 -8.51 -9.30
C ILE A 332 -11.79 -9.02 -8.47
N VAL A 333 -10.58 -8.84 -9.00
CA VAL A 333 -9.34 -9.36 -8.41
C VAL A 333 -9.05 -8.69 -7.05
N HIS A 334 -8.58 -9.48 -6.09
CA HIS A 334 -8.05 -8.97 -4.83
C HIS A 334 -6.64 -8.44 -5.03
N GLU A 335 -5.77 -9.24 -5.64
CA GLU A 335 -4.33 -8.97 -5.73
C GLU A 335 -3.73 -9.59 -7.00
N VAL A 336 -2.85 -8.83 -7.66
CA VAL A 336 -2.07 -9.28 -8.83
C VAL A 336 -0.59 -9.19 -8.50
N ARG A 337 0.15 -10.30 -8.55
CA ARG A 337 1.59 -10.37 -8.28
C ARG A 337 2.34 -10.87 -9.50
N HIS A 338 3.58 -10.40 -9.60
CA HIS A 338 4.45 -10.71 -10.73
C HIS A 338 5.71 -11.47 -10.30
N GLY A 339 5.90 -11.71 -8.99
CA GLY A 339 7.03 -12.46 -8.44
C GLY A 339 7.15 -13.91 -8.90
N GLU A 340 8.33 -14.47 -8.67
CA GLU A 340 8.71 -15.81 -9.09
C GLU A 340 7.77 -16.88 -8.51
N LEU A 341 7.41 -16.74 -7.23
CA LEU A 341 6.55 -17.73 -6.57
C LEU A 341 5.12 -17.71 -7.12
N ALA A 342 4.62 -16.54 -7.51
CA ALA A 342 3.33 -16.40 -8.16
C ALA A 342 3.34 -16.98 -9.58
N HIS A 343 4.42 -16.76 -10.33
CA HIS A 343 4.62 -17.32 -11.68
C HIS A 343 4.57 -18.85 -11.70
N PHE A 344 5.23 -19.51 -10.74
CA PHE A 344 5.23 -20.98 -10.62
C PHE A 344 4.04 -21.55 -9.83
N GLY A 345 3.06 -20.72 -9.44
CA GLY A 345 1.87 -21.16 -8.69
C GLY A 345 2.18 -21.69 -7.27
N GLN A 346 3.35 -21.35 -6.71
CA GLN A 346 3.71 -21.69 -5.32
C GLN A 346 2.98 -20.81 -4.30
N VAL A 347 2.47 -19.66 -4.76
CA VAL A 347 1.51 -18.81 -4.05
C VAL A 347 0.36 -18.46 -5.01
N PRO A 348 -0.86 -18.22 -4.52
CA PRO A 348 -2.03 -18.02 -5.39
C PRO A 348 -2.08 -16.62 -6.03
N PHE A 349 -1.19 -15.71 -5.63
CA PHE A 349 -1.29 -14.28 -5.86
C PHE A 349 -0.99 -13.79 -7.29
N GLY A 350 -0.77 -14.68 -8.27
CA GLY A 350 -0.60 -14.25 -9.66
C GLY A 350 -1.80 -13.45 -10.17
N ARG A 351 -3.00 -14.01 -9.96
CA ARG A 351 -4.28 -13.29 -10.01
C ARG A 351 -5.18 -13.94 -8.96
N TYR A 352 -5.19 -13.37 -7.77
CA TYR A 352 -5.94 -13.93 -6.64
C TYR A 352 -7.21 -13.13 -6.41
N TYR A 353 -8.33 -13.83 -6.24
CA TYR A 353 -9.67 -13.27 -6.13
C TYR A 353 -10.29 -13.55 -4.76
N GLY A 354 -9.49 -13.78 -3.72
CA GLY A 354 -9.97 -13.92 -2.34
C GLY A 354 -10.44 -12.60 -1.72
N SER A 355 -11.40 -11.93 -2.37
CA SER A 355 -12.04 -10.71 -1.89
C SER A 355 -13.55 -10.81 -2.09
N VAL A 356 -14.30 -10.48 -1.05
CA VAL A 356 -15.77 -10.36 -1.09
C VAL A 356 -16.22 -8.92 -1.38
N ASP A 357 -15.34 -7.95 -1.14
CA ASP A 357 -15.62 -6.52 -1.14
C ASP A 357 -15.17 -5.77 -2.40
N ALA A 358 -14.16 -6.25 -3.13
CA ALA A 358 -13.67 -5.59 -4.35
C ALA A 358 -14.74 -5.53 -5.46
N THR A 359 -15.53 -6.59 -5.64
CA THR A 359 -16.58 -6.64 -6.67
C THR A 359 -17.69 -5.60 -6.45
N PRO A 360 -18.31 -5.47 -5.25
CA PRO A 360 -19.24 -4.38 -5.02
C PRO A 360 -18.55 -3.00 -5.03
N LEU A 361 -17.33 -2.85 -4.49
CA LEU A 361 -16.61 -1.57 -4.53
C LEU A 361 -16.29 -1.09 -5.96
N PHE A 362 -16.09 -2.00 -6.91
CA PHE A 362 -15.92 -1.67 -8.33
C PHE A 362 -17.17 -0.97 -8.89
N LEU A 363 -18.36 -1.49 -8.56
CA LEU A 363 -19.63 -0.90 -8.95
C LEU A 363 -19.90 0.44 -8.23
N VAL A 364 -19.51 0.53 -6.95
CA VAL A 364 -19.59 1.79 -6.18
C VAL A 364 -18.74 2.88 -6.83
N LEU A 365 -17.48 2.58 -7.16
CA LEU A 365 -16.59 3.55 -7.84
C LEU A 365 -17.13 3.94 -9.21
N LEU A 366 -17.63 2.99 -10.01
CA LEU A 366 -18.20 3.28 -11.32
C LEU A 366 -19.36 4.27 -11.22
N GLY A 367 -20.31 4.02 -10.32
CA GLY A 367 -21.44 4.92 -10.11
C GLY A 367 -21.03 6.28 -9.51
N ALA A 368 -20.13 6.28 -8.54
CA ALA A 368 -19.60 7.51 -7.93
C ALA A 368 -18.85 8.37 -8.95
N TYR A 369 -18.08 7.76 -9.86
CA TYR A 369 -17.38 8.46 -10.93
C TYR A 369 -18.35 9.21 -11.84
N VAL A 370 -19.41 8.52 -12.31
CA VAL A 370 -20.41 9.14 -13.20
C VAL A 370 -21.16 10.25 -12.47
N GLU A 371 -21.52 10.04 -11.19
CA GLU A 371 -22.18 11.04 -10.35
C GLU A 371 -21.31 12.29 -10.16
N GLN A 372 -20.03 12.11 -9.83
CA GLN A 372 -19.12 13.21 -9.51
C GLN A 372 -18.72 14.02 -10.75
N THR A 373 -18.47 13.35 -11.88
CA THR A 373 -17.86 13.96 -13.08
C THR A 373 -18.86 14.30 -14.18
N GLY A 374 -20.01 13.63 -14.20
CA GLY A 374 -20.94 13.63 -15.33
C GLY A 374 -20.43 12.88 -16.57
N ASP A 375 -19.20 12.35 -16.53
CA ASP A 375 -18.64 11.55 -17.61
C ASP A 375 -19.22 10.14 -17.58
N THR A 376 -19.88 9.79 -18.68
CA THR A 376 -20.63 8.54 -18.85
C THR A 376 -19.85 7.52 -19.68
N GLU A 377 -18.70 7.90 -20.25
CA GLU A 377 -17.92 7.02 -21.13
C GLU A 377 -17.48 5.73 -20.43
N PRO A 378 -16.89 5.77 -19.20
CA PRO A 378 -16.46 4.53 -18.56
C PRO A 378 -17.63 3.60 -18.24
N ALA A 379 -18.79 4.15 -17.86
CA ALA A 379 -19.99 3.36 -17.60
C ALA A 379 -20.54 2.69 -18.86
N ARG A 380 -20.52 3.35 -20.02
CA ARG A 380 -20.90 2.71 -21.29
C ARG A 380 -19.91 1.61 -21.67
N ARG A 381 -18.60 1.91 -21.58
CA ARG A 381 -17.53 0.98 -21.97
C ARG A 381 -17.52 -0.27 -21.08
N LEU A 382 -17.72 -0.11 -19.78
CA LEU A 382 -17.63 -1.18 -18.78
C LEU A 382 -18.98 -1.83 -18.45
N GLU A 383 -20.04 -1.56 -19.22
CA GLU A 383 -21.35 -2.18 -19.00
C GLU A 383 -21.28 -3.72 -18.89
N PRO A 384 -20.56 -4.45 -19.78
CA PRO A 384 -20.45 -5.90 -19.66
C PRO A 384 -19.79 -6.34 -18.34
N ASN A 385 -18.72 -5.65 -17.94
CA ASN A 385 -17.99 -5.94 -16.70
C ASN A 385 -18.85 -5.66 -15.47
N ALA A 386 -19.60 -4.54 -15.47
CA ALA A 386 -20.49 -4.17 -14.38
C ALA A 386 -21.65 -5.17 -14.23
N ARG A 387 -22.28 -5.58 -15.34
CA ARG A 387 -23.31 -6.62 -15.32
C ARG A 387 -22.76 -7.97 -14.84
N ALA A 388 -21.54 -8.34 -15.23
CA ALA A 388 -20.87 -9.53 -14.73
C ALA A 388 -20.57 -9.45 -13.23
N ALA A 389 -20.15 -8.29 -12.72
CA ALA A 389 -19.93 -8.06 -11.29
C ALA A 389 -21.22 -8.19 -10.47
N VAL A 390 -22.33 -7.64 -10.97
CA VAL A 390 -23.66 -7.85 -10.35
C VAL A 390 -24.07 -9.32 -10.43
N GLY A 391 -23.86 -9.97 -11.58
CA GLY A 391 -24.13 -11.40 -11.76
C GLY A 391 -23.38 -12.26 -10.74
N TRP A 392 -22.10 -11.94 -10.49
CA TRP A 392 -21.32 -12.56 -9.43
C TRP A 392 -21.98 -12.34 -8.06
N MET A 393 -22.34 -11.10 -7.70
CA MET A 393 -22.96 -10.81 -6.39
C MET A 393 -24.25 -11.62 -6.17
N LEU A 394 -25.09 -11.72 -7.21
CA LEU A 394 -26.36 -12.44 -7.16
C LEU A 394 -26.20 -13.96 -7.06
N ASP A 395 -25.29 -14.54 -7.83
CA ASP A 395 -25.09 -15.99 -7.91
C ASP A 395 -23.98 -16.47 -6.96
N HIS A 396 -22.72 -16.46 -7.43
CA HIS A 396 -21.55 -16.96 -6.70
C HIS A 396 -21.28 -16.27 -5.36
N GLY A 397 -21.56 -14.97 -5.29
CA GLY A 397 -21.41 -14.12 -4.12
C GLY A 397 -22.45 -14.42 -3.05
N GLY A 398 -23.59 -15.02 -3.41
CA GLY A 398 -24.56 -15.57 -2.46
C GLY A 398 -25.79 -14.71 -2.15
N LEU A 399 -25.98 -13.54 -2.79
CA LEU A 399 -27.15 -12.70 -2.49
C LEU A 399 -28.49 -13.41 -2.78
N THR A 400 -28.57 -14.23 -3.84
CA THR A 400 -29.79 -14.97 -4.17
C THR A 400 -29.93 -16.24 -3.32
N THR A 401 -28.85 -16.99 -3.15
CA THR A 401 -28.89 -18.32 -2.52
C THR A 401 -28.85 -18.26 -0.98
N ARG A 402 -28.25 -17.22 -0.40
CA ARG A 402 -28.07 -17.04 1.05
C ARG A 402 -28.57 -15.70 1.59
N GLY A 403 -29.01 -14.79 0.73
CA GLY A 403 -29.47 -13.46 1.13
C GLY A 403 -28.37 -12.43 1.36
N TYR A 404 -27.10 -12.85 1.41
CA TYR A 404 -25.93 -12.05 1.76
C TYR A 404 -24.71 -12.44 0.93
N LEU A 405 -23.78 -11.49 0.75
CA LEU A 405 -22.46 -11.79 0.26
C LEU A 405 -21.69 -12.66 1.26
N VAL A 406 -21.09 -13.74 0.76
CA VAL A 406 -20.42 -14.74 1.58
C VAL A 406 -19.00 -15.02 1.08
N TYR A 407 -18.08 -15.28 2.01
CA TYR A 407 -16.77 -15.83 1.69
C TYR A 407 -16.44 -17.04 2.55
N ARG A 408 -15.36 -17.73 2.16
CA ARG A 408 -14.78 -18.85 2.90
C ARG A 408 -13.28 -18.66 2.92
N ALA A 409 -12.65 -19.07 4.02
CA ALA A 409 -11.19 -19.22 4.05
C ALA A 409 -10.77 -20.21 2.96
N ASP A 410 -9.69 -19.92 2.25
CA ASP A 410 -9.09 -20.80 1.26
C ASP A 410 -7.69 -21.23 1.67
N GLU A 411 -7.33 -22.46 1.29
CA GLU A 411 -6.03 -23.03 1.63
C GLU A 411 -4.92 -22.32 0.85
N GLY A 412 -3.95 -21.77 1.57
CA GLY A 412 -2.81 -21.07 0.98
C GLY A 412 -3.04 -19.60 0.62
N GLY A 413 -4.28 -19.11 0.69
CA GLY A 413 -4.64 -17.69 0.58
C GLY A 413 -5.14 -17.09 1.90
N LEU A 414 -6.19 -16.28 1.84
CA LEU A 414 -6.70 -15.48 2.95
C LEU A 414 -7.75 -16.23 3.78
N ALA A 415 -7.64 -16.06 5.09
CA ALA A 415 -8.64 -16.56 6.04
C ALA A 415 -9.91 -15.68 6.07
N ASN A 416 -9.74 -14.36 5.94
CA ASN A 416 -10.82 -13.41 5.80
C ASN A 416 -10.68 -12.68 4.46
N GLN A 417 -11.76 -12.61 3.69
CA GLN A 417 -11.75 -12.01 2.34
C GLN A 417 -12.36 -10.60 2.32
N ASN A 418 -12.57 -9.97 3.47
CA ASN A 418 -12.96 -8.55 3.59
C ASN A 418 -11.75 -7.69 4.00
N TRP A 419 -11.94 -6.37 4.15
CA TRP A 419 -10.89 -5.42 4.51
C TRP A 419 -10.08 -5.80 5.77
N LYS A 420 -10.68 -6.50 6.73
CA LYS A 420 -10.02 -7.11 7.87
C LYS A 420 -9.51 -8.52 7.55
N ASP A 421 -8.56 -8.63 6.63
CA ASP A 421 -8.14 -9.89 6.01
C ASP A 421 -7.23 -10.79 6.89
N SER A 422 -6.76 -10.31 8.05
CA SER A 422 -5.92 -11.11 8.93
C SER A 422 -6.70 -12.27 9.60
N PRO A 423 -6.11 -13.46 9.84
CA PRO A 423 -6.85 -14.68 10.24
C PRO A 423 -7.68 -14.64 11.53
N GLY A 424 -7.43 -13.67 12.42
CA GLY A 424 -8.16 -13.53 13.68
C GLY A 424 -9.10 -12.33 13.73
N ALA A 425 -9.25 -11.57 12.64
CA ALA A 425 -9.91 -10.28 12.70
C ALA A 425 -11.43 -10.35 12.88
N ILE A 426 -12.08 -11.26 12.15
CA ILE A 426 -13.49 -11.54 12.35
C ILE A 426 -13.62 -12.56 13.47
N CYS A 427 -14.09 -12.10 14.62
CA CYS A 427 -14.27 -12.90 15.83
C CYS A 427 -15.39 -12.32 16.71
N SER A 428 -15.96 -13.15 17.56
CA SER A 428 -16.89 -12.74 18.61
C SER A 428 -16.17 -11.96 19.70
N ALA A 429 -16.91 -11.33 20.63
CA ALA A 429 -16.35 -10.50 21.67
C ALA A 429 -15.31 -11.23 22.56
N ASP A 430 -15.50 -12.53 22.75
CA ASP A 430 -14.60 -13.43 23.49
C ASP A 430 -13.35 -13.87 22.68
N GLY A 431 -13.29 -13.54 21.39
CA GLY A 431 -12.22 -13.92 20.46
C GLY A 431 -12.47 -15.21 19.68
N THR A 432 -13.62 -15.86 19.87
CA THR A 432 -14.02 -17.05 19.11
C THR A 432 -14.19 -16.70 17.63
N ARG A 433 -13.62 -17.53 16.74
CA ARG A 433 -13.71 -17.30 15.28
C ARG A 433 -15.01 -17.93 14.73
N PRO A 434 -15.64 -17.32 13.70
CA PRO A 434 -16.81 -17.91 13.06
C PRO A 434 -16.45 -19.23 12.40
N SER A 435 -17.38 -20.19 12.43
CA SER A 435 -17.25 -21.46 11.71
C SER A 435 -17.93 -21.41 10.34
N GLY A 436 -17.29 -21.98 9.33
CA GLY A 436 -17.86 -22.13 7.99
C GLY A 436 -17.81 -20.84 7.15
N PRO A 437 -18.77 -20.63 6.23
CA PRO A 437 -18.88 -19.37 5.49
C PRO A 437 -19.10 -18.18 6.42
N VAL A 438 -18.61 -17.01 6.02
CA VAL A 438 -18.75 -15.76 6.78
C VAL A 438 -19.46 -14.71 5.95
N MET A 439 -20.47 -14.07 6.54
CA MET A 439 -21.17 -12.91 5.98
C MET A 439 -20.76 -11.65 6.75
N ALA A 440 -19.65 -11.03 6.38
CA ALA A 440 -19.16 -9.82 7.05
C ALA A 440 -20.08 -8.62 6.80
N ALA A 441 -20.37 -7.84 7.83
CA ALA A 441 -21.33 -6.73 7.76
C ALA A 441 -20.93 -5.67 6.73
N GLY A 442 -19.67 -5.21 6.75
CA GLY A 442 -19.18 -4.18 5.83
C GLY A 442 -19.36 -4.53 4.34
N ALA A 443 -19.19 -5.81 3.98
CA ALA A 443 -19.40 -6.28 2.61
C ALA A 443 -20.87 -6.15 2.16
N GLN A 444 -21.82 -6.28 3.10
CA GLN A 444 -23.25 -6.10 2.80
C GLN A 444 -23.59 -4.63 2.58
N GLY A 445 -22.96 -3.73 3.33
CA GLY A 445 -23.04 -2.29 3.08
C GLY A 445 -22.58 -1.95 1.66
N TYR A 446 -21.41 -2.45 1.25
CA TYR A 446 -20.92 -2.25 -0.10
C TYR A 446 -21.84 -2.84 -1.17
N ALA A 447 -22.40 -4.03 -0.94
CA ALA A 447 -23.35 -4.65 -1.85
C ALA A 447 -24.60 -3.78 -2.05
N TYR A 448 -25.13 -3.21 -0.97
CA TYR A 448 -26.27 -2.32 -1.03
C TYR A 448 -25.97 -1.06 -1.86
N ASP A 449 -24.85 -0.38 -1.60
CA ASP A 449 -24.49 0.83 -2.35
C ASP A 449 -24.21 0.50 -3.84
N ALA A 450 -23.51 -0.61 -4.09
CA ALA A 450 -23.26 -1.12 -5.44
C ALA A 450 -24.57 -1.32 -6.23
N LEU A 451 -25.57 -1.99 -5.63
CA LEU A 451 -26.87 -2.23 -6.26
C LEU A 451 -27.60 -0.91 -6.54
N ARG A 452 -27.62 0.03 -5.60
CA ARG A 452 -28.28 1.33 -5.77
C ARG A 452 -27.64 2.17 -6.86
N ARG A 453 -26.32 2.30 -6.84
CA ARG A 453 -25.55 3.06 -7.83
C ARG A 453 -25.65 2.44 -9.22
N THR A 454 -25.55 1.12 -9.30
CA THR A 454 -25.70 0.41 -10.58
C THR A 454 -27.12 0.52 -11.13
N ALA A 455 -28.15 0.50 -10.27
CA ALA A 455 -29.53 0.75 -10.70
C ALA A 455 -29.69 2.14 -11.32
N TRP A 456 -29.11 3.15 -10.69
CA TRP A 456 -29.11 4.51 -11.22
C TRP A 456 -28.39 4.58 -12.58
N VAL A 457 -27.17 4.04 -12.70
CA VAL A 457 -26.43 3.98 -13.97
C VAL A 457 -27.20 3.20 -15.04
N ALA A 458 -27.81 2.06 -14.70
CA ALA A 458 -28.61 1.27 -15.61
C ALA A 458 -29.78 2.07 -16.18
N ARG A 459 -30.44 2.86 -15.33
CA ARG A 459 -31.58 3.71 -15.73
C ARG A 459 -31.14 4.88 -16.61
N THR A 460 -30.07 5.58 -16.22
CA THR A 460 -29.70 6.88 -16.81
C THR A 460 -28.71 6.78 -17.96
N VAL A 461 -27.83 5.78 -17.96
CA VAL A 461 -26.75 5.61 -18.94
C VAL A 461 -27.00 4.43 -19.88
N TRP A 462 -27.37 3.25 -19.34
CA TRP A 462 -27.60 2.05 -20.16
C TRP A 462 -29.04 1.95 -20.71
N HIS A 463 -29.94 2.81 -20.23
CA HIS A 463 -31.35 2.86 -20.61
C HIS A 463 -32.12 1.53 -20.39
N ASP A 464 -31.76 0.80 -19.33
CA ASP A 464 -32.34 -0.48 -18.94
C ASP A 464 -33.15 -0.33 -17.63
N ALA A 465 -34.36 0.19 -17.77
CA ALA A 465 -35.25 0.48 -16.63
C ALA A 465 -35.70 -0.78 -15.88
N THR A 466 -35.82 -1.92 -16.57
CA THR A 466 -36.21 -3.20 -15.97
C THR A 466 -35.11 -3.71 -15.07
N TYR A 467 -33.86 -3.72 -15.56
CA TYR A 467 -32.72 -4.11 -14.75
C TYR A 467 -32.53 -3.18 -13.55
N ALA A 468 -32.67 -1.86 -13.75
CA ALA A 468 -32.63 -0.88 -12.67
C ALA A 468 -33.64 -1.20 -11.54
N ALA A 469 -34.90 -1.50 -11.90
CA ALA A 469 -35.94 -1.84 -10.92
C ALA A 469 -35.62 -3.14 -10.15
N LEU A 470 -35.05 -4.15 -10.80
CA LEU A 470 -34.62 -5.39 -10.15
C LEU A 470 -33.50 -5.14 -9.12
N LEU A 471 -32.53 -4.28 -9.47
CA LEU A 471 -31.44 -3.93 -8.56
C LEU A 471 -31.92 -3.09 -7.37
N GLU A 472 -32.85 -2.16 -7.60
CA GLU A 472 -33.51 -1.40 -6.53
C GLU A 472 -34.25 -2.31 -5.54
N GLN A 473 -35.00 -3.30 -6.05
CA GLN A 473 -35.66 -4.28 -5.22
C GLN A 473 -34.66 -5.14 -4.43
N ALA A 474 -33.61 -5.64 -5.08
CA ALA A 474 -32.57 -6.43 -4.41
C ALA A 474 -31.87 -5.64 -3.29
N ALA A 475 -31.62 -4.34 -3.50
CA ALA A 475 -31.06 -3.45 -2.48
C ALA A 475 -32.03 -3.25 -1.31
N ALA A 476 -33.31 -3.04 -1.57
CA ALA A 476 -34.34 -2.91 -0.53
C ALA A 476 -34.44 -4.20 0.31
N ASP A 477 -34.53 -5.36 -0.34
CA ASP A 477 -34.62 -6.64 0.35
C ASP A 477 -33.35 -6.93 1.18
N LEU A 478 -32.17 -6.56 0.69
CA LEU A 478 -30.92 -6.69 1.43
C LEU A 478 -30.93 -5.83 2.70
N ARG A 479 -31.39 -4.58 2.61
CA ARG A 479 -31.50 -3.69 3.77
C ARG A 479 -32.44 -4.25 4.83
N ASP A 480 -33.63 -4.70 4.42
CA ASP A 480 -34.63 -5.22 5.36
C ASP A 480 -34.15 -6.51 6.05
N ARG A 481 -33.49 -7.41 5.30
CA ARG A 481 -32.86 -8.60 5.88
C ARG A 481 -31.74 -8.24 6.85
N PHE A 482 -30.85 -7.31 6.47
CA PHE A 482 -29.73 -6.90 7.29
C PHE A 482 -30.20 -6.36 8.64
N GLN A 483 -31.20 -5.47 8.64
CA GLN A 483 -31.76 -4.92 9.87
C GLN A 483 -32.32 -6.01 10.79
N ARG A 484 -32.95 -7.05 10.23
CA ARG A 484 -33.49 -8.18 11.01
C ARG A 484 -32.39 -9.08 11.58
N ASP A 485 -31.39 -9.44 10.78
CA ASP A 485 -30.45 -10.51 11.13
C ASP A 485 -29.16 -10.00 11.81
N PHE A 486 -28.71 -8.78 11.51
CA PHE A 486 -27.46 -8.22 12.05
C PHE A 486 -27.67 -7.31 13.26
N TRP A 487 -28.86 -6.74 13.47
CA TRP A 487 -29.07 -5.82 14.59
C TRP A 487 -29.05 -6.59 15.93
N MET A 488 -28.26 -6.10 16.90
CA MET A 488 -28.20 -6.64 18.27
C MET A 488 -28.93 -5.68 19.23
N PRO A 489 -30.19 -5.93 19.61
CA PRO A 489 -31.00 -5.00 20.40
C PRO A 489 -30.36 -4.62 21.74
N GLU A 490 -29.76 -5.59 22.43
CA GLU A 490 -29.15 -5.43 23.76
C GLU A 490 -27.86 -4.60 23.73
N ARG A 491 -27.30 -4.38 22.54
CA ARG A 491 -26.12 -3.55 22.31
C ARG A 491 -26.45 -2.27 21.55
N SER A 492 -27.65 -2.19 20.96
CA SER A 492 -28.04 -1.13 20.02
C SER A 492 -26.96 -0.91 18.96
N PHE A 493 -26.46 -2.01 18.39
CA PHE A 493 -25.32 -2.02 17.47
C PHE A 493 -25.42 -3.20 16.49
N PRO A 494 -24.91 -3.08 15.25
CA PRO A 494 -24.88 -4.20 14.32
C PRO A 494 -23.79 -5.22 14.70
N ALA A 495 -24.07 -6.51 14.49
CA ALA A 495 -23.09 -7.58 14.56
C ALA A 495 -21.99 -7.39 13.51
N LEU A 496 -20.78 -7.84 13.81
CA LEU A 496 -19.63 -7.75 12.90
C LEU A 496 -19.82 -8.65 11.66
N ALA A 497 -20.42 -9.83 11.86
CA ALA A 497 -20.68 -10.81 10.81
C ALA A 497 -21.80 -11.77 11.23
N LEU A 498 -22.26 -12.59 10.28
CA LEU A 498 -22.92 -13.85 10.58
C LEU A 498 -21.99 -15.03 10.24
N ASP A 499 -22.05 -16.09 11.04
CA ASP A 499 -21.34 -17.35 10.75
C ASP A 499 -22.15 -18.28 9.82
N GLY A 500 -21.60 -19.46 9.55
CA GLY A 500 -22.19 -20.45 8.64
C GLY A 500 -23.57 -20.96 9.04
N ASP A 501 -23.92 -20.85 10.33
CA ASP A 501 -25.20 -21.25 10.91
C ASP A 501 -26.16 -20.05 11.08
N GLY A 502 -25.74 -18.86 10.65
CA GLY A 502 -26.51 -17.63 10.79
C GLY A 502 -26.44 -16.99 12.18
N ARG A 503 -25.50 -17.40 13.04
CA ARG A 503 -25.31 -16.77 14.36
C ARG A 503 -24.54 -15.46 14.23
N GLN A 504 -24.95 -14.49 15.04
CA GLN A 504 -24.29 -13.19 15.12
C GLN A 504 -22.89 -13.32 15.74
N VAL A 505 -21.89 -12.79 15.04
CA VAL A 505 -20.54 -12.54 15.55
C VAL A 505 -20.57 -11.19 16.25
N ASP A 506 -20.60 -11.22 17.58
CA ASP A 506 -21.09 -10.13 18.43
C ASP A 506 -20.04 -9.09 18.86
N ALA A 507 -18.81 -9.18 18.32
CA ALA A 507 -17.79 -8.19 18.62
C ALA A 507 -18.18 -6.79 18.13
N LEU A 508 -18.03 -5.79 18.99
CA LEU A 508 -18.24 -4.39 18.65
C LEU A 508 -17.02 -3.88 17.88
N ALA A 509 -17.25 -3.53 16.61
CA ALA A 509 -16.20 -3.28 15.63
C ALA A 509 -16.46 -2.02 14.78
N SER A 510 -15.37 -1.44 14.26
CA SER A 510 -15.41 -0.24 13.41
C SER A 510 -16.11 -0.45 12.06
N ASP A 511 -16.30 -1.71 11.61
CA ASP A 511 -17.04 -2.06 10.40
C ASP A 511 -18.45 -1.45 10.35
N ALA A 512 -19.04 -1.12 11.51
CA ALA A 512 -20.30 -0.39 11.57
C ALA A 512 -20.24 0.98 10.88
N GLY A 513 -19.08 1.64 10.88
CA GLY A 513 -18.82 2.87 10.13
C GLY A 513 -18.91 2.70 8.62
N HIS A 514 -18.59 1.52 8.10
CA HIS A 514 -18.74 1.22 6.68
C HIS A 514 -20.22 1.11 6.29
N LEU A 515 -21.09 0.69 7.22
CA LEU A 515 -22.54 0.67 7.03
C LEU A 515 -23.14 2.07 7.02
N LEU A 516 -22.56 2.99 7.80
CA LEU A 516 -22.88 4.43 7.73
C LEU A 516 -22.45 4.99 6.37
N TRP A 517 -21.22 4.72 5.94
CA TRP A 517 -20.74 5.22 4.66
C TRP A 517 -21.59 4.74 3.48
N SER A 518 -21.96 3.45 3.45
CA SER A 518 -22.81 2.90 2.39
C SER A 518 -24.28 3.35 2.47
N GLY A 519 -24.70 3.94 3.60
CA GLY A 519 -26.09 4.32 3.85
C GLY A 519 -27.04 3.13 4.00
N LEU A 520 -26.54 1.97 4.43
CA LEU A 520 -27.35 0.77 4.59
C LEU A 520 -28.35 0.92 5.75
N LEU A 521 -27.91 1.54 6.85
CA LEU A 521 -28.73 1.68 8.05
C LEU A 521 -29.81 2.75 7.85
N ASP A 522 -31.00 2.52 8.39
CA ASP A 522 -31.96 3.62 8.46
C ASP A 522 -31.45 4.72 9.39
N LYS A 523 -31.94 5.96 9.17
CA LYS A 523 -31.39 7.17 9.78
C LYS A 523 -31.22 7.06 11.30
N GLU A 524 -32.25 6.60 11.99
CA GLU A 524 -32.26 6.47 13.46
C GLU A 524 -31.20 5.50 13.97
N TYR A 525 -31.06 4.33 13.34
CA TYR A 525 -30.04 3.34 13.67
C TYR A 525 -28.63 3.85 13.37
N GLY A 526 -28.45 4.53 12.23
CA GLY A 526 -27.16 5.10 11.88
C GLY A 526 -26.72 6.23 12.81
N GLU A 527 -27.65 7.05 13.30
CA GLU A 527 -27.33 8.05 14.32
C GLU A 527 -26.88 7.43 15.64
N VAL A 528 -27.56 6.36 16.08
CA VAL A 528 -27.18 5.61 17.30
C VAL A 528 -25.80 4.98 17.14
N VAL A 529 -25.55 4.30 16.01
CA VAL A 529 -24.25 3.67 15.70
C VAL A 529 -23.14 4.71 15.60
N GLY A 530 -23.39 5.83 14.91
CA GLY A 530 -22.42 6.90 14.74
C GLY A 530 -21.96 7.49 16.07
N ARG A 531 -22.89 7.82 16.97
CA ARG A 531 -22.55 8.29 18.32
C ARG A 531 -21.80 7.22 19.13
N ARG A 532 -22.22 5.95 19.01
CA ARG A 532 -21.58 4.83 19.70
C ARG A 532 -20.09 4.65 19.33
N LEU A 533 -19.71 4.92 18.08
CA LEU A 533 -18.32 4.83 17.62
C LEU A 533 -17.41 5.91 18.24
N LEU A 534 -17.98 6.98 18.80
CA LEU A 534 -17.23 8.07 19.45
C LEU A 534 -17.09 7.88 20.98
N GLU A 535 -17.65 6.81 21.54
CA GLU A 535 -17.47 6.48 22.95
C GLU A 535 -16.02 6.04 23.26
N PRO A 536 -15.53 6.21 24.51
CA PRO A 536 -14.10 6.08 24.85
C PRO A 536 -13.46 4.71 24.56
N ASP A 537 -14.25 3.65 24.55
CA ASP A 537 -13.78 2.30 24.23
C ASP A 537 -13.48 2.13 22.74
N PHE A 538 -14.24 2.77 21.85
CA PHE A 538 -13.92 2.88 20.44
C PHE A 538 -12.92 4.00 20.16
N PHE A 539 -13.21 5.21 20.60
CA PHE A 539 -12.46 6.41 20.23
C PHE A 539 -11.26 6.63 21.16
N SER A 540 -10.07 6.48 20.60
CA SER A 540 -8.78 6.57 21.32
C SER A 540 -8.28 8.00 21.53
N GLY A 541 -8.93 9.00 20.91
CA GLY A 541 -8.36 10.34 20.74
C GLY A 541 -7.42 10.46 19.52
N TRP A 542 -6.99 9.33 18.95
CA TRP A 542 -6.28 9.27 17.65
C TRP A 542 -7.16 8.75 16.51
N GLY A 543 -8.36 8.26 16.84
CA GLY A 543 -9.32 7.66 15.92
C GLY A 543 -10.09 6.52 16.59
N VAL A 544 -11.07 5.99 15.87
CA VAL A 544 -11.88 4.82 16.20
C VAL A 544 -11.03 3.56 16.01
N ARG A 545 -10.99 2.73 17.05
CA ARG A 545 -10.31 1.43 17.06
C ARG A 545 -11.09 0.39 16.28
N THR A 546 -10.37 -0.54 15.67
CA THR A 546 -10.95 -1.65 14.89
C THR A 546 -11.87 -2.56 15.70
N LEU A 547 -11.60 -2.70 17.00
CA LEU A 547 -12.49 -3.28 18.00
C LEU A 547 -12.54 -2.37 19.23
N ALA A 548 -13.73 -2.24 19.84
CA ALA A 548 -13.88 -1.50 21.09
C ALA A 548 -13.03 -2.13 22.21
N ALA A 549 -12.33 -1.30 22.97
CA ALA A 549 -11.53 -1.71 24.12
C ALA A 549 -12.39 -2.33 25.23
N GLY A 550 -11.80 -3.23 26.01
CA GLY A 550 -12.49 -3.94 27.11
C GLY A 550 -13.15 -5.26 26.71
N GLN A 551 -13.30 -5.54 25.41
CA GLN A 551 -13.65 -6.88 24.92
C GLN A 551 -12.44 -7.83 25.09
N PRO A 552 -12.62 -9.11 25.50
CA PRO A 552 -11.51 -10.06 25.57
C PRO A 552 -10.71 -10.22 24.26
N ALA A 553 -11.37 -10.03 23.11
CA ALA A 553 -10.71 -10.05 21.81
C ALA A 553 -9.81 -8.83 21.54
N TYR A 554 -9.95 -7.73 22.28
CA TYR A 554 -9.22 -6.50 22.05
C TYR A 554 -7.72 -6.63 22.31
N HIS A 555 -6.91 -6.10 21.39
CA HIS A 555 -5.47 -6.01 21.55
C HIS A 555 -4.93 -4.76 20.83
N PRO A 556 -4.33 -3.77 21.53
CA PRO A 556 -3.97 -2.47 20.95
C PRO A 556 -2.89 -2.58 19.86
N LEU A 557 -2.06 -3.63 19.90
CA LEU A 557 -1.04 -3.91 18.88
C LEU A 557 -1.47 -5.00 17.89
N SER A 558 -2.76 -5.32 17.81
CA SER A 558 -3.25 -6.28 16.80
C SER A 558 -3.64 -5.53 15.53
N TYR A 559 -3.25 -6.09 14.39
CA TYR A 559 -3.50 -5.49 13.08
C TYR A 559 -4.96 -5.10 12.83
N HIS A 560 -5.93 -5.92 13.24
CA HIS A 560 -7.36 -5.66 13.03
C HIS A 560 -8.24 -5.86 14.28
N ARG A 561 -7.65 -6.00 15.48
CA ARG A 561 -8.39 -6.25 16.74
C ARG A 561 -8.18 -5.18 17.81
N GLY A 562 -7.87 -3.97 17.42
CA GLY A 562 -7.74 -2.87 18.38
C GLY A 562 -6.91 -1.69 17.91
N SER A 563 -6.15 -1.84 16.82
CA SER A 563 -5.46 -0.75 16.11
C SER A 563 -6.42 0.30 15.55
N VAL A 564 -5.88 1.45 15.13
CA VAL A 564 -6.59 2.53 14.44
C VAL A 564 -6.08 2.61 13.01
N TRP A 565 -6.97 2.52 12.03
CA TRP A 565 -6.65 2.62 10.61
C TRP A 565 -7.15 3.95 10.04
N PRO A 566 -6.29 4.77 9.41
CA PRO A 566 -6.72 6.06 8.85
C PRO A 566 -7.80 5.93 7.78
N HIS A 567 -7.74 4.92 6.90
CA HIS A 567 -8.74 4.74 5.86
C HIS A 567 -10.12 4.33 6.41
N ASP A 568 -10.16 3.46 7.42
CA ASP A 568 -11.39 3.07 8.14
C ASP A 568 -12.03 4.30 8.79
N ASN A 569 -11.21 5.11 9.46
CA ASN A 569 -11.64 6.36 10.08
C ASN A 569 -12.10 7.42 9.07
N ALA A 570 -11.52 7.45 7.86
CA ALA A 570 -12.01 8.30 6.78
C ALA A 570 -13.40 7.85 6.28
N LEU A 571 -13.64 6.54 6.14
CA LEU A 571 -14.98 6.01 5.84
C LEU A 571 -15.98 6.34 6.95
N ILE A 572 -15.59 6.16 8.22
CA ILE A 572 -16.41 6.56 9.37
C ILE A 572 -16.76 8.05 9.29
N ALA A 573 -15.80 8.94 9.04
CA ALA A 573 -16.07 10.37 8.95
C ALA A 573 -17.05 10.73 7.82
N LEU A 574 -16.89 10.13 6.63
CA LEU A 574 -17.83 10.29 5.52
C LEU A 574 -19.23 9.75 5.88
N GLY A 575 -19.30 8.60 6.56
CA GLY A 575 -20.53 8.01 7.06
C GLY A 575 -21.23 8.89 8.10
N LEU A 576 -20.49 9.41 9.08
CA LEU A 576 -21.02 10.36 10.08
C LEU A 576 -21.60 11.60 9.39
N ALA A 577 -20.90 12.17 8.42
CA ALA A 577 -21.38 13.31 7.65
C ALA A 577 -22.68 12.99 6.87
N ARG A 578 -22.78 11.79 6.28
CA ARG A 578 -24.00 11.32 5.58
C ARG A 578 -25.24 11.28 6.50
N TYR A 579 -25.05 10.97 7.79
CA TYR A 579 -26.15 10.91 8.77
C TYR A 579 -26.37 12.24 9.51
N GLY A 580 -25.68 13.31 9.13
CA GLY A 580 -25.82 14.63 9.76
C GLY A 580 -25.08 14.78 11.09
N LEU A 581 -24.23 13.81 11.45
CA LEU A 581 -23.39 13.82 12.66
C LEU A 581 -22.10 14.61 12.40
N HIS A 582 -22.26 15.89 12.07
CA HIS A 582 -21.16 16.74 11.61
C HIS A 582 -20.14 17.06 12.72
N ASP A 583 -20.57 17.11 13.99
CA ASP A 583 -19.68 17.36 15.13
C ASP A 583 -18.79 16.14 15.41
N GLU A 584 -19.37 14.94 15.34
CA GLU A 584 -18.67 13.66 15.43
C GLU A 584 -17.70 13.48 14.25
N ALA A 585 -18.13 13.79 13.02
CA ALA A 585 -17.26 13.75 11.84
C ALA A 585 -16.06 14.70 11.99
N ARG A 586 -16.27 15.92 12.50
CA ARG A 586 -15.18 16.87 12.79
C ARG A 586 -14.26 16.35 13.88
N THR A 587 -14.77 15.66 14.89
CA THR A 587 -13.98 15.05 15.97
C THR A 587 -13.03 13.97 15.42
N VAL A 588 -13.52 13.06 14.57
CA VAL A 588 -12.69 12.04 13.91
C VAL A 588 -11.65 12.69 13.00
N ALA A 589 -12.05 13.69 12.20
CA ALA A 589 -11.14 14.39 11.31
C ALA A 589 -10.01 15.10 12.07
N HIS A 590 -10.33 15.78 13.19
CA HIS A 590 -9.31 16.43 14.01
C HIS A 590 -8.33 15.42 14.61
N ALA A 591 -8.81 14.27 15.10
CA ALA A 591 -7.95 13.24 15.66
C ALA A 591 -6.95 12.67 14.63
N LEU A 592 -7.39 12.43 13.39
CA LEU A 592 -6.49 11.99 12.32
C LEU A 592 -5.55 13.10 11.83
N VAL A 593 -5.99 14.36 11.80
CA VAL A 593 -5.10 15.48 11.45
C VAL A 593 -4.02 15.67 12.52
N ASP A 594 -4.36 15.54 13.80
CA ASP A 594 -3.37 15.56 14.89
C ASP A 594 -2.38 14.39 14.73
N ALA A 595 -2.87 13.19 14.42
CA ALA A 595 -2.02 12.02 14.18
C ALA A 595 -1.06 12.25 13.01
N ALA A 596 -1.56 12.82 11.90
CA ALA A 596 -0.75 13.18 10.74
C ALA A 596 0.31 14.21 11.12
N THR A 597 -0.05 15.26 11.87
CA THR A 597 0.88 16.31 12.31
C THR A 597 2.02 15.73 13.15
N ALA A 598 1.72 14.81 14.06
CA ALA A 598 2.73 14.12 14.88
C ALA A 598 3.71 13.28 14.04
N THR A 599 3.34 12.89 12.81
CA THR A 599 4.15 12.07 11.90
C THR A 599 4.59 12.83 10.64
N GLY A 600 4.75 14.16 10.72
CA GLY A 600 5.25 14.98 9.61
C GLY A 600 4.24 15.12 8.45
N HIS A 601 2.97 15.22 8.80
CA HIS A 601 1.80 15.29 7.92
C HIS A 601 1.55 14.04 7.07
N ARG A 602 2.20 12.91 7.38
CA ARG A 602 2.00 11.63 6.69
C ARG A 602 1.34 10.62 7.62
N LEU A 603 0.14 10.17 7.28
CA LEU A 603 -0.52 9.10 8.02
C LEU A 603 0.12 7.74 7.68
N PRO A 604 0.50 6.92 8.68
CA PRO A 604 0.94 5.55 8.43
C PRO A 604 -0.26 4.66 8.06
N GLU A 605 -0.01 3.45 7.55
CA GLU A 605 -1.07 2.47 7.27
C GLU A 605 -1.95 2.19 8.50
N VAL A 606 -1.32 2.07 9.67
CA VAL A 606 -1.99 1.67 10.90
C VAL A 606 -1.25 2.23 12.12
N LEU A 607 -2.03 2.63 13.12
CA LEU A 607 -1.58 3.10 14.44
C LEU A 607 -1.97 2.07 15.50
N ALA A 608 -1.18 1.98 16.57
CA ALA A 608 -1.58 1.17 17.72
C ALA A 608 -2.82 1.78 18.41
N GLY A 609 -3.63 0.94 19.02
CA GLY A 609 -4.89 1.29 19.68
C GLY A 609 -4.78 2.00 21.03
N TYR A 610 -3.60 2.44 21.44
CA TYR A 610 -3.43 3.11 22.73
C TYR A 610 -4.13 4.47 22.71
N GLY A 611 -4.79 4.80 23.82
CA GLY A 611 -5.45 6.09 23.98
C GLY A 611 -4.44 7.23 24.17
N ARG A 612 -4.84 8.45 23.82
CA ARG A 612 -4.05 9.67 24.05
C ARG A 612 -3.80 9.94 25.54
N ASP A 613 -4.66 9.41 26.42
CA ASP A 613 -4.49 9.39 27.88
C ASP A 613 -3.36 8.46 28.36
N THR A 614 -3.04 7.43 27.59
CA THR A 614 -1.98 6.47 27.87
C THR A 614 -0.63 6.95 27.33
N HIS A 615 -0.61 7.50 26.11
CA HIS A 615 0.58 8.07 25.48
C HIS A 615 0.21 9.29 24.64
N ALA A 616 0.87 10.43 24.89
CA ALA A 616 0.51 11.73 24.33
C ALA A 616 0.81 11.88 22.81
N GLU A 617 1.55 10.94 22.24
CA GLU A 617 1.81 10.83 20.79
C GLU A 617 1.24 9.52 20.23
N PRO A 618 0.86 9.45 18.94
CA PRO A 618 0.40 8.21 18.33
C PRO A 618 1.49 7.14 18.40
N VAL A 619 1.16 5.97 18.95
CA VAL A 619 2.12 4.86 19.05
C VAL A 619 2.19 4.13 17.69
N PRO A 620 3.38 4.01 17.06
CA PRO A 620 3.52 3.34 15.77
C PRO A 620 3.18 1.85 15.84
N TYR A 621 2.52 1.33 14.81
CA TYR A 621 2.38 -0.11 14.63
C TYR A 621 3.65 -0.68 13.97
N PRO A 622 4.29 -1.74 14.52
CA PRO A 622 5.62 -2.17 14.10
C PRO A 622 5.76 -2.59 12.64
N HIS A 623 4.71 -3.12 12.02
CA HIS A 623 4.76 -3.70 10.67
C HIS A 623 3.98 -2.89 9.63
N ALA A 624 3.68 -1.62 9.93
CA ALA A 624 2.92 -0.75 9.05
C ALA A 624 3.70 -0.44 7.77
N CYS A 625 3.00 -0.38 6.64
CA CYS A 625 3.49 0.29 5.45
C CYS A 625 3.79 1.77 5.77
N VAL A 626 4.97 2.22 5.35
CA VAL A 626 5.41 3.62 5.54
C VAL A 626 4.65 4.55 4.61
N ARG A 627 4.28 4.05 3.42
CA ARG A 627 3.40 4.71 2.46
C ARG A 627 2.35 3.70 2.03
N GLU A 628 1.09 4.01 2.28
CA GLU A 628 -0.06 3.20 1.92
C GLU A 628 -1.11 4.13 1.31
N SER A 629 -1.69 3.74 0.17
CA SER A 629 -2.45 4.64 -0.69
C SER A 629 -3.78 5.05 -0.08
N ARG A 630 -4.48 4.17 0.64
CA ARG A 630 -5.73 4.54 1.31
C ARG A 630 -5.48 5.54 2.45
N SER A 631 -4.38 5.40 3.17
CA SER A 631 -3.96 6.30 4.26
C SER A 631 -3.46 7.63 3.70
N ALA A 632 -2.76 7.62 2.57
CA ALA A 632 -2.40 8.82 1.83
C ALA A 632 -3.64 9.57 1.29
N ALA A 633 -4.68 8.84 0.87
CA ALA A 633 -5.93 9.44 0.41
C ALA A 633 -6.89 9.83 1.55
N ALA A 634 -6.73 9.29 2.75
CA ALA A 634 -7.63 9.54 3.90
C ALA A 634 -7.82 11.04 4.21
N PRO A 635 -6.80 11.92 4.22
CA PRO A 635 -6.99 13.35 4.43
C PRO A 635 -7.93 14.02 3.41
N LEU A 636 -7.96 13.55 2.16
CA LEU A 636 -8.86 14.05 1.12
C LEU A 636 -10.32 13.66 1.42
N ALA A 637 -10.54 12.43 1.88
CA ALA A 637 -11.85 12.00 2.35
C ALA A 637 -12.30 12.78 3.61
N LEU A 638 -11.38 13.09 4.53
CA LEU A 638 -11.68 13.97 5.67
C LEU A 638 -12.06 15.38 5.21
N LEU A 639 -11.33 15.94 4.24
CA LEU A 639 -11.67 17.22 3.64
C LEU A 639 -13.05 17.20 2.99
N THR A 640 -13.43 16.10 2.33
CA THR A 640 -14.80 15.94 1.79
C THR A 640 -15.83 15.88 2.92
N ALA A 641 -15.57 15.11 3.98
CA ALA A 641 -16.49 14.94 5.10
C ALA A 641 -16.75 16.22 5.91
N VAL A 642 -15.72 17.05 6.11
CA VAL A 642 -15.83 18.28 6.94
C VAL A 642 -15.90 19.57 6.13
N GLY A 643 -15.57 19.50 4.84
CA GLY A 643 -15.47 20.65 3.95
C GLY A 643 -16.81 21.12 3.41
N GLY A 644 -17.80 20.23 3.32
CA GLY A 644 -19.13 20.54 2.79
C GLY A 644 -19.02 21.25 1.44
N VAL A 645 -18.87 20.50 0.35
CA VAL A 645 -19.06 21.06 -1.00
C VAL A 645 -20.51 21.53 -1.14
#